data_AF-A0AAJ7S0R5-F1
#
_entry.id   AF-A0AAJ7S0R5-F1
#
_cell.length_a   1.000
_cell.length_b   1.000
_cell.length_c   1.000
_cell.angle_alpha   90.00
_cell.angle_beta   90.00
_cell.angle_gamma   90.00
#
_symmetry.space_group_name_H-M   'P 1'
#
loop_
_entity.id
_entity.type
_entity.pdbx_description
1 polymer ?
#
loop_
_entity_poly.entity_id
_entity_poly.type
_entity_poly.pdbx_seq_one_letter_code
_entity_poly.pdbx_strand_id
1 'polypeptide(L)'
;MMEKRNSNKDDRQVIQYFVAKQDTILSRISGECEKNVNTLHLGMLVEAIEDLGGSALRVRVVDTAGSEIWRGTEWRCHRFDLIPVTSEVWKFLPAVSIPQERVRLATYKHLSEELMKLQINDTVWYCSDSKKCNNCLAAIKYIGPVPQLGQGYYFGIDLLDPHEPSKVDALLSKEYFVSTNSEGKFATLSNIFPLKPGGPTGLAKTDKIESLITDLLMGIEAGNNYMNDKKKSVLDTVPSVLLEKFTLFDDNKNNNREQRSISKEYSQSTKSIMHENDSNVAKSAVSYGSTPNKNENKKFGRTESSDLIVGSNVKVLLDSDVHYGVVRWVGTPPGITPGKLMAAVELDDTHPTGTDGTYKDVRYFRCRPHRAVFTDIEQCSRYDTMEKIDDPTTSISPENFGSMESSVIVGMVRPISVKGNLESICGKYRGIQGHHNSCYLDATLFSMFTFTSVFDNLLFRPPNEKDCPQYEEVQRVLREEIVNPLRKNMFVRADRVMKLRTLLEKLSSVSGLTSEEKDPEEFLTSLVAQILNAEPFLKLSSGQDAYHYQLFVEKDDHLNIPTVQQLLEQSFLTSNIRLKEVPSCLIIQMPRFGKSFKMYQKIQPTLLLDVTDIIEDSPRQCTVCGKLAEFECKECYGQCGVGLESIAFCLQCLEKVHRHERRTNHEPKELVVPMEFTILQEQCPVPRLYLELSAVVCIETSHYVCFVKCGSGSEAPWCFFDSMADRKGEQNGYNIPEMVPCPDFPYWLSEEGGNCLTELTDDRNLPEHAKRLLCDAYMCMYQSPDVMMYK
;
A
#
# COMPACT_ATOMS: atom_id res chain seq x y z
N MET A 1 -16.44 65.60 26.84
CA MET A 1 -16.93 64.31 27.37
C MET A 1 -17.36 63.45 26.19
N MET A 2 -16.57 62.46 25.80
CA MET A 2 -16.94 61.32 24.93
C MET A 2 -15.71 60.44 24.79
N GLU A 3 -15.64 59.37 25.58
CA GLU A 3 -14.51 58.45 25.59
C GLU A 3 -14.70 57.36 24.54
N LYS A 4 -13.69 57.11 23.71
CA LYS A 4 -13.58 55.83 22.99
C LYS A 4 -12.89 54.83 23.90
N ARG A 5 -13.62 53.79 24.33
CA ARG A 5 -13.07 52.69 25.13
C ARG A 5 -12.16 51.82 24.26
N ASN A 6 -10.85 51.88 24.50
CA ASN A 6 -9.97 50.76 24.18
C ASN A 6 -10.15 49.69 25.26
N SER A 7 -10.64 48.51 24.89
CA SER A 7 -10.68 47.34 25.76
C SER A 7 -9.54 46.39 25.40
N ASN A 8 -8.44 46.45 26.13
CA ASN A 8 -7.47 45.35 26.11
C ASN A 8 -8.15 44.08 26.65
N LYS A 9 -7.99 42.96 25.95
CA LYS A 9 -8.21 41.60 26.49
C LYS A 9 -6.94 40.81 26.24
N ASP A 10 -6.26 40.42 27.31
CA ASP A 10 -5.26 39.35 27.27
C ASP A 10 -5.98 38.00 27.17
N ASP A 11 -6.49 37.68 25.98
CA ASP A 11 -6.98 36.32 25.70
C ASP A 11 -5.75 35.41 25.50
N ARG A 12 -5.16 34.94 26.62
CA ARG A 12 -4.09 33.92 26.63
C ARG A 12 -4.59 32.65 25.92
N GLN A 13 -4.11 32.41 24.70
CA GLN A 13 -4.37 31.16 23.98
C GLN A 13 -3.92 29.96 24.83
N VAL A 14 -4.84 29.02 25.06
CA VAL A 14 -4.58 27.80 25.82
C VAL A 14 -3.89 26.81 24.89
N ILE A 15 -2.59 26.58 25.11
CA ILE A 15 -1.79 25.59 24.38
C ILE A 15 -2.44 24.21 24.54
N GLN A 16 -2.62 23.50 23.43
CA GLN A 16 -3.18 22.14 23.41
C GLN A 16 -2.07 21.13 23.12
N TYR A 17 -2.09 20.00 23.83
CA TYR A 17 -1.02 18.99 23.75
C TYR A 17 -1.43 17.78 22.92
N PHE A 18 -0.50 17.29 22.10
CA PHE A 18 -0.77 16.24 21.12
C PHE A 18 0.40 15.26 20.95
N VAL A 19 0.08 14.02 20.56
CA VAL A 19 1.05 13.00 20.11
C VAL A 19 0.80 12.69 18.64
N ALA A 20 1.86 12.60 17.84
CA ALA A 20 1.79 12.14 16.45
C ALA A 20 1.30 10.69 16.38
N LYS A 21 0.18 10.46 15.70
CA LYS A 21 -0.44 9.13 15.54
C LYS A 21 0.29 8.26 14.51
N GLN A 22 0.82 8.90 13.48
CA GLN A 22 1.47 8.34 12.30
C GLN A 22 2.46 9.38 11.78
N ASP A 23 3.39 8.97 10.93
CA ASP A 23 4.28 9.89 10.22
C ASP A 23 3.46 10.85 9.34
N THR A 24 3.70 12.15 9.47
CA THR A 24 2.98 13.20 8.72
C THR A 24 3.91 14.33 8.30
N ILE A 25 3.56 15.01 7.20
CA ILE A 25 4.38 16.03 6.57
C ILE A 25 4.00 17.41 7.13
N LEU A 26 4.96 18.05 7.80
CA LEU A 26 4.85 19.41 8.30
C LEU A 26 5.37 20.42 7.28
N SER A 27 4.64 21.52 7.08
CA SER A 27 5.09 22.68 6.28
C SER A 27 5.38 23.87 7.19
N ARG A 28 6.54 24.52 7.05
CA ARG A 28 6.98 25.57 7.96
C ARG A 28 6.13 26.84 7.82
N ILE A 29 5.74 27.43 8.94
CA ILE A 29 5.05 28.72 9.03
C ILE A 29 6.04 29.82 9.45
N SER A 30 6.87 29.57 10.46
CA SER A 30 7.80 30.56 11.02
C SER A 30 9.07 29.91 11.60
N GLY A 31 10.05 30.74 11.95
CA GLY A 31 11.35 30.34 12.49
C GLY A 31 12.45 30.16 11.43
N GLU A 32 13.69 30.34 11.87
CA GLU A 32 14.89 30.19 11.04
C GLU A 32 15.25 28.71 10.89
N CYS A 33 15.21 28.21 9.67
CA CYS A 33 15.57 26.85 9.29
C CYS A 33 15.76 26.78 7.77
N GLU A 34 16.59 25.87 7.28
CA GLU A 34 16.78 25.67 5.84
C GLU A 34 15.65 24.84 5.21
N LYS A 35 14.99 23.95 5.98
CA LYS A 35 13.94 23.06 5.50
C LYS A 35 12.55 23.69 5.61
N ASN A 36 11.91 23.96 4.47
CA ASN A 36 10.53 24.47 4.41
C ASN A 36 9.46 23.39 4.66
N VAL A 37 9.84 22.12 4.54
CA VAL A 37 9.00 20.93 4.78
C VAL A 37 9.84 19.91 5.55
N ASN A 38 9.25 19.22 6.53
CA ASN A 38 9.91 18.17 7.29
C ASN A 38 8.90 17.12 7.81
N THR A 39 9.36 15.90 8.11
CA THR A 39 8.49 14.84 8.65
C THR A 39 8.39 14.94 10.17
N LEU A 40 7.16 14.80 10.69
CA LEU A 40 6.86 14.54 12.09
C LEU A 40 6.57 13.04 12.22
N HIS A 41 7.45 12.31 12.89
CA HIS A 41 7.35 10.85 13.02
C HIS A 41 6.34 10.42 14.10
N LEU A 42 5.83 9.19 13.99
CA LEU A 42 4.96 8.55 14.97
C LEU A 42 5.50 8.69 16.40
N GLY A 43 4.62 9.02 17.35
CA GLY A 43 4.96 9.19 18.77
C GLY A 43 5.74 10.45 19.13
N MET A 44 6.10 11.31 18.17
CA MET A 44 6.64 12.63 18.47
C MET A 44 5.60 13.52 19.17
N LEU A 45 6.09 14.44 20.01
CA LEU A 45 5.27 15.27 20.88
C LEU A 45 5.08 16.67 20.28
N VAL A 46 3.86 17.21 20.38
CA VAL A 46 3.45 18.42 19.65
C VAL A 46 2.62 19.35 20.55
N GLU A 47 3.01 20.63 20.58
CA GLU A 47 2.22 21.73 21.15
C GLU A 47 1.46 22.46 20.03
N ALA A 48 0.13 22.48 20.07
CA ALA A 48 -0.66 23.34 19.18
C ALA A 48 -0.85 24.73 19.82
N ILE A 49 -0.48 25.75 19.05
CA ILE A 49 -0.46 27.17 19.47
C ILE A 49 -1.75 27.86 19.00
N GLU A 50 -2.14 27.64 17.74
CA GLU A 50 -3.28 28.29 17.11
C GLU A 50 -4.02 27.34 16.15
N ASP A 51 -5.34 27.43 16.13
CA ASP A 51 -6.20 26.75 15.16
C ASP A 51 -6.32 27.61 13.90
N LEU A 52 -5.89 27.08 12.75
CA LEU A 52 -5.85 27.82 11.49
C LEU A 52 -7.14 27.65 10.67
N GLY A 53 -8.12 26.89 11.19
CA GLY A 53 -9.29 26.46 10.45
C GLY A 53 -8.97 25.36 9.43
N GLY A 54 -10.01 24.84 8.78
CA GLY A 54 -9.84 23.79 7.75
C GLY A 54 -9.14 22.51 8.25
N SER A 55 -9.25 22.20 9.54
CA SER A 55 -8.53 21.11 10.24
C SER A 55 -7.00 21.26 10.33
N ALA A 56 -6.44 22.42 9.97
CA ALA A 56 -5.01 22.72 10.13
C ALA A 56 -4.70 23.42 11.46
N LEU A 57 -3.54 23.09 12.05
CA LEU A 57 -3.03 23.68 13.29
C LEU A 57 -1.67 24.34 13.05
N ARG A 58 -1.39 25.47 13.71
CA ARG A 58 -0.02 25.94 13.96
C ARG A 58 0.51 25.21 15.18
N VAL A 59 1.63 24.52 15.01
CA VAL A 59 2.22 23.67 16.03
C VAL A 59 3.72 23.93 16.21
N ARG A 60 4.23 23.60 17.40
CA ARG A 60 5.65 23.43 17.70
C ARG A 60 5.90 21.97 18.06
N VAL A 61 6.98 21.40 17.55
CA VAL A 61 7.40 20.04 17.88
C VAL A 61 8.26 20.09 19.13
N VAL A 62 7.92 19.28 20.14
CA VAL A 62 8.70 19.12 21.37
C VAL A 62 9.61 17.92 21.20
N ASP A 63 10.85 18.21 20.83
CA ASP A 63 11.84 17.18 20.56
C ASP A 63 12.49 16.67 21.85
N THR A 64 12.43 15.34 22.04
CA THR A 64 13.10 14.63 23.12
C THR A 64 14.49 14.09 22.74
N ALA A 65 14.84 14.10 21.44
CA ALA A 65 16.15 13.69 20.92
C ALA A 65 17.13 14.88 20.70
N GLY A 66 16.62 16.11 20.62
CA GLY A 66 17.43 17.33 20.69
C GLY A 66 17.89 17.95 19.36
N SER A 67 17.25 17.60 18.24
CA SER A 67 17.49 18.19 16.92
C SER A 67 17.25 19.70 16.89
N GLU A 68 18.13 20.43 16.21
CA GLU A 68 18.02 21.89 16.06
C GLU A 68 16.87 22.31 15.14
N ILE A 69 16.39 21.43 14.26
CA ILE A 69 15.33 21.74 13.26
C ILE A 69 14.03 22.21 13.92
N TRP A 70 13.73 21.69 15.12
CA TRP A 70 12.50 22.00 15.88
C TRP A 70 12.67 23.18 16.85
N ARG A 71 13.90 23.71 17.02
CA ARG A 71 14.21 24.76 17.99
C ARG A 71 13.71 26.12 17.52
N GLY A 72 12.56 26.54 18.05
CA GLY A 72 12.00 27.87 17.75
C GLY A 72 11.31 27.98 16.39
N THR A 73 11.04 26.85 15.73
CA THR A 73 10.28 26.79 14.47
C THR A 73 8.81 26.46 14.72
N GLU A 74 7.93 27.01 13.89
CA GLU A 74 6.48 26.75 13.94
C GLU A 74 6.01 26.19 12.59
N TRP A 75 5.11 25.23 12.65
CA TRP A 75 4.75 24.36 11.53
C TRP A 75 3.24 24.24 11.38
N ARG A 76 2.79 23.97 10.16
CA ARG A 76 1.40 23.57 9.85
C ARG A 76 1.31 22.04 9.91
N CYS A 77 0.44 21.54 10.78
CA CYS A 77 0.09 20.11 10.91
C CYS A 77 -1.41 19.92 10.68
N HIS A 78 -1.84 18.72 10.27
CA HIS A 78 -3.25 18.38 10.16
C HIS A 78 -3.76 17.71 11.44
N ARG A 79 -4.88 18.19 12.00
CA ARG A 79 -5.37 17.74 13.32
C ARG A 79 -5.72 16.24 13.36
N PHE A 80 -6.04 15.60 12.24
CA PHE A 80 -6.34 14.16 12.20
C PHE A 80 -5.12 13.24 12.37
N ASP A 81 -3.90 13.76 12.19
CA ASP A 81 -2.66 13.02 12.43
C ASP A 81 -2.22 13.07 13.91
N LEU A 82 -2.96 13.80 14.75
CA LEU A 82 -2.59 14.12 16.12
C LEU A 82 -3.63 13.60 17.13
N ILE A 83 -3.16 12.95 18.20
CA ILE A 83 -3.98 12.47 19.31
C ILE A 83 -3.96 13.52 20.43
N PRO A 84 -5.09 14.12 20.84
CA PRO A 84 -5.12 15.13 21.90
C PRO A 84 -4.93 14.51 23.29
N VAL A 85 -4.05 15.12 24.09
CA VAL A 85 -3.64 14.69 25.44
C VAL A 85 -3.88 15.81 26.46
N THR A 86 -4.16 15.45 27.72
CA THR A 86 -4.34 16.40 28.82
C THR A 86 -3.01 16.95 29.35
N SER A 87 -3.03 18.12 30.01
CA SER A 87 -1.81 18.75 30.57
C SER A 87 -1.14 17.93 31.67
N GLU A 88 -1.92 17.04 32.27
CA GLU A 88 -1.60 16.09 33.32
C GLU A 88 -0.74 14.96 32.76
N VAL A 89 -1.25 14.26 31.74
CA VAL A 89 -0.59 13.11 31.09
C VAL A 89 0.62 13.57 30.27
N TRP A 90 0.54 14.75 29.65
CA TRP A 90 1.63 15.37 28.89
C TRP A 90 2.95 15.45 29.66
N LYS A 91 2.92 15.66 30.98
CA LYS A 91 4.12 15.75 31.83
C LYS A 91 4.95 14.47 31.84
N PHE A 92 4.33 13.31 31.61
CA PHE A 92 4.98 12.00 31.68
C PHE A 92 5.41 11.45 30.32
N LEU A 93 4.78 11.88 29.21
CA LEU A 93 5.08 11.34 27.88
C LEU A 93 6.52 11.57 27.40
N PRO A 94 7.21 12.70 27.69
CA PRO A 94 8.61 12.88 27.31
C PRO A 94 9.56 11.83 27.91
N ALA A 95 9.24 11.32 29.11
CA ALA A 95 10.05 10.32 29.81
C ALA A 95 9.89 8.90 29.22
N VAL A 96 8.81 8.64 28.49
CA VAL A 96 8.62 7.38 27.74
C VAL A 96 9.50 7.45 26.49
N SER A 97 10.49 6.55 26.37
CA SER A 97 11.42 6.50 25.24
C SER A 97 10.81 5.91 23.97
N ILE A 98 9.95 4.90 24.09
CA ILE A 98 9.36 4.16 22.97
C ILE A 98 8.21 4.99 22.34
N PRO A 99 8.29 5.38 21.05
CA PRO A 99 7.27 6.22 20.43
C PRO A 99 5.88 5.57 20.35
N GLN A 100 5.83 4.25 20.11
CA GLN A 100 4.60 3.46 20.09
C GLN A 100 3.87 3.49 21.44
N GLU A 101 4.62 3.50 22.55
CA GLU A 101 4.04 3.59 23.91
C GLU A 101 3.45 4.98 24.19
N ARG A 102 4.05 6.05 23.65
CA ARG A 102 3.44 7.39 23.71
C ARG A 102 2.08 7.40 22.98
N VAL A 103 2.00 6.77 21.81
CA VAL A 103 0.74 6.61 21.06
C VAL A 103 -0.28 5.76 21.81
N ARG A 104 0.15 4.65 22.43
CA ARG A 104 -0.71 3.79 23.27
C ARG A 104 -1.30 4.58 24.45
N LEU A 105 -0.47 5.26 25.24
CA LEU A 105 -0.88 6.03 26.41
C LEU A 105 -1.77 7.23 26.05
N ALA A 106 -1.56 7.87 24.91
CA ALA A 106 -2.43 8.92 24.38
C ALA A 106 -3.79 8.40 23.88
N THR A 107 -3.82 7.18 23.31
CA THR A 107 -5.05 6.57 22.79
C THR A 107 -5.98 6.10 23.91
N TYR A 108 -5.42 5.41 24.93
CA TYR A 108 -6.21 4.81 26.02
C TYR A 108 -6.49 5.80 27.16
N LYS A 109 -7.37 6.79 26.90
CA LYS A 109 -7.75 7.83 27.87
C LYS A 109 -8.14 7.31 29.25
N HIS A 110 -8.89 6.20 29.35
CA HIS A 110 -9.27 5.62 30.64
C HIS A 110 -8.05 5.10 31.44
N LEU A 111 -7.03 4.55 30.77
CA LEU A 111 -5.81 4.08 31.44
C LEU A 111 -5.03 5.28 31.99
N SER A 112 -4.85 6.33 31.18
CA SER A 112 -4.13 7.53 31.63
C SER A 112 -4.91 8.32 32.68
N GLU A 113 -6.24 8.39 32.61
CA GLU A 113 -7.10 8.91 33.68
C GLU A 113 -7.06 8.09 34.98
N GLU A 114 -6.80 6.77 34.93
CA GLU A 114 -6.58 5.96 36.14
C GLU A 114 -5.16 6.14 36.71
N LEU A 115 -4.13 6.18 35.85
CA LEU A 115 -2.75 6.43 36.28
C LEU A 115 -2.56 7.83 36.88
N MET A 116 -3.25 8.85 36.37
CA MET A 116 -3.22 10.21 36.93
C MET A 116 -3.87 10.35 38.31
N LYS A 117 -4.53 9.31 38.84
CA LYS A 117 -5.07 9.30 40.21
C LYS A 117 -4.03 8.87 41.24
N LEU A 118 -2.96 8.20 40.82
CA LEU A 118 -1.93 7.62 41.70
C LEU A 118 -1.22 8.69 42.55
N GLN A 119 -1.06 8.39 43.84
CA GLN A 119 -0.42 9.24 44.84
C GLN A 119 0.85 8.59 45.42
N ILE A 120 1.61 9.36 46.20
CA ILE A 120 2.77 8.85 46.92
C ILE A 120 2.31 7.92 48.06
N ASN A 121 2.93 6.75 48.15
CA ASN A 121 2.60 5.55 48.93
C ASN A 121 1.46 4.68 48.39
N ASP A 122 0.89 4.96 47.21
CA ASP A 122 0.05 3.97 46.53
C ASP A 122 0.89 2.74 46.15
N THR A 123 0.30 1.56 46.31
CA THR A 123 0.89 0.29 45.82
C THR A 123 0.42 0.05 44.39
N VAL A 124 1.35 -0.27 43.52
CA VAL A 124 1.13 -0.53 42.09
C VAL A 124 1.82 -1.82 41.66
N TRP A 125 1.41 -2.36 40.52
CA TRP A 125 2.23 -3.32 39.80
C TRP A 125 3.28 -2.56 38.99
N TYR A 126 4.54 -2.96 39.11
CA TYR A 126 5.64 -2.53 38.26
C TYR A 126 6.08 -3.68 37.36
N CYS A 127 6.34 -3.36 36.09
CA CYS A 127 6.91 -4.29 35.12
C CYS A 127 8.23 -3.73 34.56
N SER A 128 9.30 -4.50 34.62
CA SER A 128 10.63 -4.07 34.14
C SER A 128 10.78 -4.15 32.62
N ASP A 129 10.15 -5.14 31.98
CA ASP A 129 10.25 -5.42 30.55
C ASP A 129 8.86 -5.63 29.94
N SER A 130 8.50 -4.85 28.92
CA SER A 130 7.22 -4.97 28.20
C SER A 130 7.10 -6.23 27.32
N LYS A 131 7.93 -7.25 27.58
CA LYS A 131 7.98 -8.57 26.92
C LYS A 131 8.16 -9.74 27.89
N LYS A 132 8.27 -9.51 29.21
CA LYS A 132 8.33 -10.55 30.25
C LYS A 132 7.48 -10.15 31.44
N CYS A 133 6.37 -10.85 31.64
CA CYS A 133 5.35 -10.54 32.65
C CYS A 133 5.76 -10.91 34.10
N ASN A 134 6.96 -10.50 34.53
CA ASN A 134 7.41 -10.53 35.92
C ASN A 134 6.89 -9.27 36.65
N ASN A 135 5.57 -9.15 36.74
CA ASN A 135 4.92 -8.08 37.51
C ASN A 135 5.26 -8.25 38.99
N CYS A 136 5.92 -7.25 39.58
CA CYS A 136 6.21 -7.20 41.01
C CYS A 136 5.45 -6.05 41.68
N LEU A 137 5.15 -6.19 42.97
CA LEU A 137 4.50 -5.13 43.72
C LEU A 137 5.52 -4.05 44.11
N ALA A 138 5.15 -2.80 43.91
CA ALA A 138 5.99 -1.64 44.22
C ALA A 138 5.16 -0.55 44.91
N ALA A 139 5.76 0.15 45.87
CA ALA A 139 5.18 1.34 46.47
C ALA A 139 5.75 2.60 45.80
N ILE A 140 4.87 3.51 45.35
CA ILE A 140 5.30 4.82 44.84
C ILE A 140 5.88 5.64 45.99
N LYS A 141 7.08 6.20 45.80
CA LYS A 141 7.77 7.05 46.79
C LYS A 141 8.04 8.47 46.27
N TYR A 142 8.07 8.66 44.96
CA TYR A 142 8.25 9.97 44.31
C TYR A 142 7.41 10.05 43.03
N ILE A 143 6.91 11.23 42.69
CA ILE A 143 6.29 11.52 41.39
C ILE A 143 6.77 12.92 40.97
N GLY A 144 7.55 13.03 39.91
CA GLY A 144 8.10 14.32 39.49
C GLY A 144 9.22 14.22 38.44
N PRO A 145 9.80 15.36 38.03
CA PRO A 145 10.92 15.38 37.10
C PRO A 145 12.19 14.79 37.72
N VAL A 146 13.03 14.18 36.90
CA VAL A 146 14.37 13.69 37.29
C VAL A 146 15.36 14.10 36.18
N PRO A 147 15.95 15.31 36.25
CA PRO A 147 16.76 15.86 35.15
C PRO A 147 17.97 15.01 34.74
N GLN A 148 18.46 14.14 35.62
CA GLN A 148 19.51 13.17 35.33
C GLN A 148 19.08 12.02 34.40
N LEU A 149 17.76 11.74 34.29
CA LEU A 149 17.20 10.68 33.44
C LEU A 149 16.61 11.21 32.12
N GLY A 150 16.25 12.50 32.06
CA GLY A 150 15.77 13.13 30.84
C GLY A 150 14.65 14.16 31.07
N GLN A 151 13.90 14.43 29.99
CA GLN A 151 12.72 15.28 30.04
C GLN A 151 11.49 14.50 30.53
N GLY A 152 10.59 15.17 31.24
CA GLY A 152 9.32 14.59 31.71
C GLY A 152 9.37 14.08 33.15
N TYR A 153 8.26 13.46 33.57
CA TYR A 153 8.02 13.01 34.94
C TYR A 153 8.20 11.49 35.06
N TYR A 154 8.84 11.07 36.14
CA TYR A 154 9.09 9.69 36.51
C TYR A 154 8.41 9.38 37.85
N PHE A 155 8.07 8.11 38.05
CA PHE A 155 7.65 7.56 39.33
C PHE A 155 8.86 6.92 40.01
N GLY A 156 9.29 7.45 41.15
CA GLY A 156 10.24 6.76 42.02
C GLY A 156 9.53 5.68 42.82
N ILE A 157 10.04 4.45 42.78
CA ILE A 157 9.39 3.25 43.35
C ILE A 157 10.35 2.45 44.25
N ASP A 158 9.77 1.84 45.28
CA ASP A 158 10.40 0.93 46.25
C ASP A 158 9.75 -0.46 46.07
N LEU A 159 10.52 -1.45 45.63
CA LEU A 159 10.01 -2.78 45.28
C LEU A 159 9.76 -3.59 46.55
N LEU A 160 8.63 -4.30 46.60
CA LEU A 160 8.22 -5.06 47.78
C LEU A 160 8.71 -6.53 47.76
N ASP A 161 9.13 -7.03 46.59
CA ASP A 161 9.73 -8.36 46.41
C ASP A 161 11.20 -8.25 45.93
N PRO A 162 12.18 -8.91 46.59
CA PRO A 162 13.60 -8.77 46.27
C PRO A 162 14.12 -9.82 45.28
N HIS A 163 14.32 -9.41 44.02
CA HIS A 163 15.23 -10.08 43.06
C HIS A 163 16.30 -9.10 42.54
N GLU A 164 17.31 -9.62 41.81
CA GLU A 164 18.70 -9.11 41.87
C GLU A 164 18.93 -7.62 41.52
N PRO A 165 19.89 -6.95 42.21
CA PRO A 165 20.13 -5.51 42.11
C PRO A 165 20.87 -5.09 40.82
N SER A 166 20.24 -4.23 40.02
CA SER A 166 20.88 -3.51 38.91
C SER A 166 21.60 -2.26 39.44
N LYS A 167 22.90 -2.39 39.70
CA LYS A 167 23.79 -1.46 40.45
C LYS A 167 23.92 0.00 39.95
N VAL A 168 23.08 0.46 39.02
CA VAL A 168 23.13 1.82 38.45
C VAL A 168 22.09 2.75 39.09
N ASP A 169 20.84 2.29 39.29
CA ASP A 169 19.74 3.13 39.82
C ASP A 169 19.92 3.51 41.30
N ALA A 170 20.57 2.64 42.06
CA ALA A 170 20.60 2.61 43.52
C ALA A 170 21.34 3.78 44.20
N LEU A 171 22.00 4.63 43.44
CA LEU A 171 22.63 5.86 43.92
C LEU A 171 21.75 7.08 43.65
N LEU A 172 21.15 7.19 42.47
CA LEU A 172 20.32 8.32 42.07
C LEU A 172 19.01 8.39 42.85
N SER A 173 18.35 7.25 43.10
CA SER A 173 17.07 7.23 43.82
C SER A 173 17.15 7.82 45.23
N LYS A 174 18.30 7.70 45.90
CA LYS A 174 18.56 8.22 47.25
C LYS A 174 18.59 9.75 47.33
N GLU A 175 18.75 10.46 46.21
CA GLU A 175 18.63 11.93 46.16
C GLU A 175 17.16 12.40 46.18
N TYR A 176 16.23 11.52 45.83
CA TYR A 176 14.82 11.86 45.61
C TYR A 176 13.86 11.21 46.62
N PHE A 177 14.15 9.99 47.07
CA PHE A 177 13.32 9.27 48.04
C PHE A 177 14.10 8.23 48.86
N VAL A 178 13.53 7.85 50.01
CA VAL A 178 14.05 6.78 50.86
C VAL A 178 13.28 5.49 50.57
N SER A 179 13.98 4.49 50.05
CA SER A 179 13.48 3.11 49.92
C SER A 179 13.58 2.37 51.25
N THR A 180 12.65 1.44 51.47
CA THR A 180 12.54 0.66 52.71
C THR A 180 12.76 -0.83 52.50
N ASN A 181 12.50 -1.36 51.30
CA ASN A 181 12.55 -2.80 51.02
C ASN A 181 13.53 -3.17 49.90
N SER A 182 13.77 -2.29 48.92
CA SER A 182 14.71 -2.55 47.81
C SER A 182 15.72 -1.40 47.58
N GLU A 183 16.63 -1.59 46.63
CA GLU A 183 17.21 -0.45 45.93
C GLU A 183 16.10 0.28 45.16
N GLY A 184 15.96 1.60 45.37
CA GLY A 184 14.90 2.38 44.71
C GLY A 184 15.17 2.57 43.23
N LYS A 185 14.11 2.50 42.42
CA LYS A 185 14.16 2.67 40.95
C LYS A 185 13.26 3.80 40.48
N PHE A 186 13.47 4.25 39.24
CA PHE A 186 12.55 5.14 38.54
C PHE A 186 11.85 4.39 37.42
N ALA A 187 10.55 4.63 37.27
CA ALA A 187 9.69 4.03 36.26
C ALA A 187 8.94 5.10 35.46
N THR A 188 8.69 4.82 34.20
CA THR A 188 7.89 5.63 33.28
C THR A 188 6.40 5.26 33.38
N LEU A 189 5.53 6.10 32.81
CA LEU A 189 4.07 5.87 32.78
C LEU A 189 3.67 4.58 32.04
N SER A 190 4.52 4.03 31.18
CA SER A 190 4.31 2.75 30.48
C SER A 190 4.44 1.52 31.39
N ASN A 191 5.16 1.63 32.51
CA ASN A 191 5.65 0.49 33.30
C ASN A 191 4.93 0.29 34.64
N ILE A 192 3.88 1.08 34.91
CA ILE A 192 3.13 1.09 36.18
C ILE A 192 1.63 0.84 35.92
N PHE A 193 0.99 0.06 36.80
CA PHE A 193 -0.44 -0.24 36.72
C PHE A 193 -1.13 -0.17 38.11
N PRO A 194 -2.29 0.50 38.26
CA PRO A 194 -2.95 0.66 39.56
C PRO A 194 -3.45 -0.67 40.16
N LEU A 195 -3.26 -0.85 41.47
CA LEU A 195 -3.78 -2.00 42.21
C LEU A 195 -5.27 -1.80 42.54
N LYS A 196 -6.15 -2.73 42.13
CA LYS A 196 -7.61 -2.62 42.32
C LYS A 196 -8.14 -3.71 43.29
N PRO A 197 -9.21 -3.45 44.09
CA PRO A 197 -9.73 -4.40 45.10
C PRO A 197 -10.42 -5.68 44.58
N GLY A 198 -10.19 -6.08 43.32
CA GLY A 198 -10.79 -7.26 42.69
C GLY A 198 -9.80 -8.00 41.79
N GLY A 199 -8.52 -8.02 42.20
CA GLY A 199 -7.41 -8.35 41.31
C GLY A 199 -7.17 -7.26 40.25
N PRO A 200 -6.22 -7.47 39.32
CA PRO A 200 -5.89 -6.50 38.28
C PRO A 200 -7.02 -6.39 37.24
N THR A 201 -8.05 -5.60 37.57
CA THR A 201 -9.18 -5.23 36.72
C THR A 201 -8.75 -4.19 35.67
N GLY A 202 -7.83 -4.66 34.84
CA GLY A 202 -7.09 -4.00 33.77
C GLY A 202 -6.32 -5.02 32.93
N LEU A 203 -5.68 -6.03 33.57
CA LEU A 203 -5.03 -7.14 32.86
C LEU A 203 -6.02 -8.16 32.29
N ALA A 204 -7.22 -8.31 32.86
CA ALA A 204 -8.31 -9.11 32.25
C ALA A 204 -8.84 -8.56 30.88
N LYS A 205 -8.14 -7.57 30.30
CA LYS A 205 -8.27 -7.10 28.90
C LYS A 205 -6.91 -6.79 28.23
N THR A 206 -5.76 -7.06 28.87
CA THR A 206 -4.47 -7.09 28.14
C THR A 206 -4.37 -8.35 27.29
N ASP A 207 -5.05 -9.43 27.65
CA ASP A 207 -5.19 -10.69 26.86
C ASP A 207 -5.74 -10.52 25.43
N LYS A 208 -6.15 -9.31 25.02
CA LYS A 208 -6.53 -8.95 23.64
C LYS A 208 -5.63 -7.92 22.95
N ILE A 209 -4.69 -7.34 23.67
CA ILE A 209 -3.73 -6.35 23.15
C ILE A 209 -2.32 -6.95 23.14
N GLU A 210 -2.00 -7.76 24.15
CA GLU A 210 -0.85 -8.65 24.19
C GLU A 210 -1.05 -9.79 23.17
N SER A 211 -2.29 -10.26 22.93
CA SER A 211 -2.60 -11.05 21.71
C SER A 211 -2.28 -10.24 20.44
N LEU A 212 -2.83 -9.04 20.25
CA LEU A 212 -2.51 -8.18 19.08
C LEU A 212 -1.02 -7.76 18.93
N ILE A 213 -0.13 -8.18 19.83
CA ILE A 213 1.33 -7.97 19.76
C ILE A 213 2.09 -9.31 19.68
N THR A 214 1.60 -10.39 20.30
CA THR A 214 2.16 -11.74 20.22
C THR A 214 1.68 -12.48 18.96
N ASP A 215 0.41 -12.34 18.58
CA ASP A 215 -0.14 -12.72 17.26
C ASP A 215 0.55 -11.93 16.12
N LEU A 216 1.24 -10.84 16.46
CA LEU A 216 2.06 -10.01 15.56
C LEU A 216 3.54 -10.43 15.52
N LEU A 217 3.95 -11.44 16.31
CA LEU A 217 5.35 -11.84 16.47
C LEU A 217 5.59 -13.37 16.48
N MET A 218 4.60 -14.20 16.83
CA MET A 218 4.70 -15.67 16.81
C MET A 218 3.36 -16.36 16.55
N GLY A 219 3.24 -16.96 15.35
CA GLY A 219 2.53 -18.22 15.12
C GLY A 219 3.53 -19.22 14.50
N ILE A 220 3.38 -20.54 14.61
CA ILE A 220 2.23 -21.36 15.03
C ILE A 220 2.67 -22.37 16.12
N GLU A 221 1.69 -22.98 16.78
CA GLU A 221 1.67 -24.21 17.62
C GLU A 221 1.38 -24.00 19.12
N ALA A 222 0.48 -24.76 19.77
CA ALA A 222 -0.58 -25.66 19.29
C ALA A 222 -1.56 -25.98 20.45
N GLY A 223 -2.65 -26.72 20.18
CA GLY A 223 -3.46 -27.36 21.21
C GLY A 223 -4.32 -28.50 20.64
N ASN A 224 -4.53 -29.64 21.32
CA ASN A 224 -4.24 -29.99 22.72
C ASN A 224 -3.95 -31.49 22.91
N ASN A 225 -3.00 -31.81 23.81
CA ASN A 225 -2.90 -33.01 24.67
C ASN A 225 -3.12 -34.43 24.09
N TYR A 226 -2.14 -35.31 24.27
CA TYR A 226 -2.13 -36.19 25.47
C TYR A 226 -0.79 -36.93 25.71
N MET A 227 -0.58 -37.32 26.98
CA MET A 227 0.46 -38.21 27.54
C MET A 227 1.88 -37.67 27.79
N ASN A 228 2.52 -38.26 28.82
CA ASN A 228 3.78 -37.83 29.44
C ASN A 228 5.02 -38.27 28.64
N ASP A 229 6.13 -37.49 28.71
CA ASP A 229 7.26 -37.88 29.56
C ASP A 229 8.21 -36.70 29.91
N LYS A 230 9.22 -36.96 30.76
CA LYS A 230 10.06 -35.94 31.43
C LYS A 230 11.34 -35.54 30.68
N LYS A 231 11.65 -34.22 30.62
CA LYS A 231 13.03 -33.65 30.59
C LYS A 231 13.04 -32.13 30.88
N LYS A 232 14.22 -31.51 31.03
CA LYS A 232 14.46 -30.12 31.50
C LYS A 232 15.25 -29.24 30.51
N SER A 233 14.96 -27.94 30.51
CA SER A 233 15.84 -26.78 30.24
C SER A 233 15.61 -25.70 31.34
N VAL A 234 16.44 -24.69 31.66
CA VAL A 234 17.80 -24.24 31.27
C VAL A 234 17.91 -23.19 30.13
N LEU A 235 18.03 -21.90 30.53
CA LEU A 235 18.44 -20.66 29.80
C LEU A 235 17.60 -20.24 28.57
N ASP A 236 17.33 -18.96 28.28
CA ASP A 236 17.36 -17.68 29.02
C ASP A 236 18.71 -16.99 29.43
N THR A 237 19.40 -16.36 28.45
CA THR A 237 20.29 -15.15 28.50
C THR A 237 20.61 -14.76 27.03
N VAL A 238 20.85 -13.54 26.51
CA VAL A 238 21.67 -12.33 26.84
C VAL A 238 21.05 -11.08 26.14
N PRO A 239 21.30 -9.79 26.51
CA PRO A 239 20.51 -8.62 26.04
C PRO A 239 21.12 -7.71 24.95
N SER A 240 20.32 -6.74 24.48
CA SER A 240 20.55 -5.86 23.31
C SER A 240 21.55 -4.70 23.50
N VAL A 241 22.45 -4.52 22.52
CA VAL A 241 23.17 -3.26 22.19
C VAL A 241 23.35 -3.19 20.66
N LEU A 242 23.58 -1.99 20.09
CA LEU A 242 23.88 -1.65 18.68
C LEU A 242 22.68 -1.41 17.74
N LEU A 243 22.08 -0.21 17.84
CA LEU A 243 21.39 0.44 16.71
C LEU A 243 21.63 1.97 16.67
N GLU A 244 22.88 2.39 16.88
CA GLU A 244 23.30 3.79 16.75
C GLU A 244 24.68 3.89 16.08
N LYS A 245 24.76 3.83 14.73
CA LYS A 245 25.91 4.40 13.96
C LYS A 245 25.84 4.47 12.42
N PHE A 246 24.67 4.46 11.78
CA PHE A 246 24.58 4.58 10.30
C PHE A 246 23.65 5.71 9.80
N THR A 247 23.96 6.95 10.18
CA THR A 247 23.61 8.15 9.39
C THR A 247 24.76 9.16 9.42
N LEU A 248 25.46 9.32 8.29
CA LEU A 248 26.25 10.49 7.86
C LEU A 248 27.23 10.09 6.73
N PHE A 249 26.87 10.39 5.48
CA PHE A 249 27.82 10.73 4.42
C PHE A 249 27.12 11.66 3.42
N ASP A 250 27.77 12.78 3.08
CA ASP A 250 27.23 13.78 2.16
C ASP A 250 27.41 13.39 0.69
N ASP A 251 26.35 13.55 -0.10
CA ASP A 251 26.45 13.63 -1.55
C ASP A 251 27.18 14.91 -1.96
N ASN A 252 28.45 14.83 -2.36
CA ASN A 252 29.04 15.78 -3.31
C ASN A 252 30.44 15.37 -3.84
N LYS A 253 30.50 14.75 -5.03
CA LYS A 253 31.21 15.31 -6.21
C LYS A 253 31.14 14.42 -7.45
N ASN A 254 30.47 14.94 -8.48
CA ASN A 254 30.60 14.48 -9.87
C ASN A 254 32.02 14.77 -10.38
N ASN A 255 32.63 13.80 -11.08
CA ASN A 255 33.70 14.08 -12.05
C ASN A 255 33.87 12.93 -13.05
N ASN A 256 33.54 13.21 -14.32
CA ASN A 256 33.81 12.30 -15.44
C ASN A 256 35.32 12.06 -15.64
N ARG A 257 35.70 10.83 -16.00
CA ARG A 257 36.89 10.61 -16.83
C ARG A 257 36.69 9.46 -17.81
N GLU A 258 36.95 9.74 -19.08
CA GLU A 258 36.85 8.76 -20.17
C GLU A 258 37.84 7.59 -19.99
N GLN A 259 37.42 6.39 -20.41
CA GLN A 259 38.31 5.48 -21.12
C GLN A 259 37.59 4.85 -22.32
N ARG A 260 38.31 4.65 -23.42
CA ARG A 260 37.75 4.37 -24.75
C ARG A 260 37.98 2.91 -25.18
N SER A 261 37.09 2.43 -26.05
CA SER A 261 37.31 1.32 -27.01
C SER A 261 37.53 -0.08 -26.37
N ILE A 262 37.16 -1.20 -26.99
CA ILE A 262 37.20 -1.55 -28.42
C ILE A 262 35.93 -2.31 -28.86
N SER A 263 35.51 -2.09 -30.11
CA SER A 263 34.42 -2.79 -30.80
C SER A 263 34.92 -3.95 -31.68
N LYS A 264 34.16 -5.05 -31.71
CA LYS A 264 34.05 -6.05 -32.80
C LYS A 264 32.64 -6.63 -32.73
N GLU A 265 31.74 -6.32 -33.67
CA GLU A 265 31.65 -6.94 -35.00
C GLU A 265 31.40 -8.45 -34.96
N TYR A 266 30.13 -8.82 -35.10
CA TYR A 266 29.74 -9.77 -36.14
C TYR A 266 28.51 -9.21 -36.88
N SER A 267 28.41 -9.50 -38.17
CA SER A 267 27.60 -8.74 -39.12
C SER A 267 26.85 -9.64 -40.10
N GLN A 268 25.91 -9.06 -40.84
CA GLN A 268 25.23 -9.60 -42.04
C GLN A 268 24.10 -10.63 -41.76
N SER A 269 23.00 -10.65 -42.53
CA SER A 269 22.48 -9.64 -43.49
C SER A 269 21.09 -9.99 -44.03
N THR A 270 20.27 -8.98 -44.33
CA THR A 270 19.64 -8.87 -45.67
C THR A 270 19.29 -7.42 -46.03
N LYS A 271 19.13 -7.18 -47.34
CA LYS A 271 18.82 -5.91 -48.05
C LYS A 271 17.38 -6.01 -48.60
N SER A 272 16.68 -5.01 -49.14
CA SER A 272 16.67 -3.52 -49.16
C SER A 272 15.68 -3.09 -50.28
N ILE A 273 15.06 -1.90 -50.29
CA ILE A 273 14.83 -1.11 -51.54
C ILE A 273 14.30 0.33 -51.28
N MET A 274 15.10 1.31 -51.71
CA MET A 274 14.84 2.64 -52.31
C MET A 274 13.96 3.75 -51.69
N HIS A 275 14.41 4.99 -51.97
CA HIS A 275 13.79 6.32 -51.78
C HIS A 275 12.83 6.66 -52.97
N GLU A 276 12.17 7.83 -53.16
CA GLU A 276 12.68 9.23 -53.20
C GLU A 276 11.60 10.35 -53.26
N ASN A 277 12.03 11.57 -52.88
CA ASN A 277 11.64 12.93 -53.34
C ASN A 277 10.39 13.73 -52.84
N ASP A 278 10.73 14.89 -52.22
CA ASP A 278 10.36 16.28 -52.60
C ASP A 278 9.03 17.02 -52.22
N SER A 279 9.10 17.73 -51.08
CA SER A 279 9.33 19.21 -51.04
C SER A 279 8.18 20.25 -50.87
N ASN A 280 8.57 21.35 -50.20
CA ASN A 280 8.25 22.78 -50.44
C ASN A 280 7.04 23.54 -49.79
N VAL A 281 7.37 24.32 -48.74
CA VAL A 281 7.24 25.81 -48.64
C VAL A 281 5.84 26.50 -48.53
N ALA A 282 5.36 26.61 -47.28
CA ALA A 282 5.18 27.86 -46.48
C ALA A 282 4.10 28.97 -46.76
N LYS A 283 3.93 29.81 -45.71
CA LYS A 283 3.41 31.22 -45.60
C LYS A 283 1.93 31.51 -45.25
N SER A 284 1.72 31.97 -43.99
CA SER A 284 1.12 33.27 -43.53
C SER A 284 0.03 34.00 -44.35
N ALA A 285 -0.95 34.75 -43.79
CA ALA A 285 -1.46 35.00 -42.42
C ALA A 285 -2.70 35.97 -42.48
N VAL A 286 -3.34 36.28 -41.32
CA VAL A 286 -4.13 37.53 -41.03
C VAL A 286 -5.53 37.74 -41.70
N SER A 287 -6.54 38.46 -41.15
CA SER A 287 -7.06 38.68 -39.77
C SER A 287 -8.42 39.48 -39.76
N TYR A 288 -9.13 39.58 -38.61
CA TYR A 288 -10.26 40.52 -38.27
C TYR A 288 -11.56 40.46 -39.14
N GLY A 289 -12.75 40.95 -38.74
CA GLY A 289 -13.26 41.45 -37.44
C GLY A 289 -14.57 42.28 -37.54
N SER A 290 -15.40 42.26 -36.47
CA SER A 290 -16.40 43.26 -35.97
C SER A 290 -17.78 43.58 -36.62
N THR A 291 -18.82 43.11 -35.89
CA THR A 291 -20.32 43.25 -35.83
C THR A 291 -20.94 44.68 -35.97
N PRO A 292 -22.26 44.91 -36.31
CA PRO A 292 -23.32 44.83 -35.29
C PRO A 292 -24.84 44.59 -35.62
N ASN A 293 -25.58 44.22 -34.54
CA ASN A 293 -27.05 44.29 -34.28
C ASN A 293 -27.99 43.18 -34.80
N LYS A 294 -29.16 42.87 -34.21
CA LYS A 294 -29.65 42.81 -32.78
C LYS A 294 -31.13 42.33 -32.67
N ASN A 295 -31.56 41.98 -31.44
CA ASN A 295 -32.93 41.67 -30.94
C ASN A 295 -33.37 40.18 -30.88
N GLU A 296 -34.25 39.66 -29.98
CA GLU A 296 -34.58 39.81 -28.51
C GLU A 296 -35.92 39.06 -28.17
N ASN A 297 -36.43 38.72 -26.95
CA ASN A 297 -35.99 38.65 -25.52
C ASN A 297 -37.09 37.95 -24.65
N LYS A 298 -36.74 37.02 -23.73
CA LYS A 298 -37.53 36.54 -22.57
C LYS A 298 -36.58 35.92 -21.49
N LYS A 299 -36.93 35.99 -20.20
CA LYS A 299 -36.07 35.62 -19.04
C LYS A 299 -36.57 34.41 -18.23
N PHE A 300 -35.64 33.72 -17.56
CA PHE A 300 -35.90 32.73 -16.51
C PHE A 300 -34.84 32.82 -15.37
N GLY A 301 -34.89 31.91 -14.40
CA GLY A 301 -34.19 31.90 -13.11
C GLY A 301 -32.72 32.38 -13.06
N ARG A 302 -32.39 33.12 -11.99
CA ARG A 302 -31.10 33.77 -11.75
C ARG A 302 -30.17 32.89 -10.90
N THR A 303 -29.15 32.33 -11.54
CA THR A 303 -27.97 31.73 -10.90
C THR A 303 -26.72 32.53 -11.31
N GLU A 304 -25.61 32.41 -10.60
CA GLU A 304 -24.46 33.33 -10.65
C GLU A 304 -23.88 33.52 -12.07
N SER A 305 -23.88 34.77 -12.55
CA SER A 305 -23.64 35.13 -13.95
C SER A 305 -22.58 36.22 -14.08
N SER A 306 -21.30 35.84 -14.11
CA SER A 306 -20.18 36.80 -14.20
C SER A 306 -19.01 36.41 -15.14
N ASP A 307 -18.85 35.14 -15.53
CA ASP A 307 -17.58 34.64 -16.08
C ASP A 307 -17.67 33.99 -17.49
N LEU A 308 -18.64 34.40 -18.31
CA LEU A 308 -18.71 34.03 -19.73
C LEU A 308 -17.87 34.98 -20.60
N ILE A 309 -16.67 34.53 -20.95
CA ILE A 309 -15.72 35.24 -21.83
C ILE A 309 -15.69 34.66 -23.25
N VAL A 310 -15.11 35.39 -24.19
CA VAL A 310 -14.81 34.87 -25.55
C VAL A 310 -13.87 33.67 -25.44
N GLY A 311 -14.23 32.57 -26.10
CA GLY A 311 -13.58 31.26 -25.97
C GLY A 311 -14.30 30.29 -25.00
N SER A 312 -15.35 30.73 -24.30
CA SER A 312 -16.15 29.81 -23.45
C SER A 312 -16.99 28.88 -24.31
N ASN A 313 -17.02 27.59 -23.96
CA ASN A 313 -17.96 26.63 -24.54
C ASN A 313 -19.30 26.73 -23.81
N VAL A 314 -20.39 26.84 -24.57
CA VAL A 314 -21.73 27.12 -24.05
C VAL A 314 -22.79 26.28 -24.77
N LYS A 315 -23.84 25.94 -24.02
CA LYS A 315 -25.11 25.50 -24.59
C LYS A 315 -26.11 26.67 -24.60
N VAL A 316 -26.86 26.77 -25.69
CA VAL A 316 -27.82 27.84 -25.98
C VAL A 316 -29.17 27.20 -26.31
N LEU A 317 -30.25 27.74 -25.74
CA LEU A 317 -31.61 27.32 -26.08
C LEU A 317 -32.11 28.14 -27.29
N LEU A 318 -32.41 27.47 -28.40
CA LEU A 318 -32.91 28.07 -29.64
C LEU A 318 -34.17 27.32 -30.08
N ASP A 319 -35.26 28.04 -30.36
CA ASP A 319 -36.55 27.50 -30.83
C ASP A 319 -37.14 26.32 -30.00
N SER A 320 -36.67 26.17 -28.76
CA SER A 320 -36.95 25.13 -27.73
C SER A 320 -35.95 23.96 -27.66
N ASP A 321 -35.03 23.84 -28.61
CA ASP A 321 -33.95 22.85 -28.61
C ASP A 321 -32.63 23.42 -28.06
N VAL A 322 -31.74 22.52 -27.60
CA VAL A 322 -30.45 22.89 -26.98
C VAL A 322 -29.31 22.65 -27.97
N HIS A 323 -28.64 23.73 -28.38
CA HIS A 323 -27.49 23.69 -29.28
C HIS A 323 -26.19 24.03 -28.55
N TYR A 324 -25.10 23.39 -28.96
CA TYR A 324 -23.75 23.60 -28.41
C TYR A 324 -22.91 24.47 -29.34
N GLY A 325 -21.94 25.19 -28.77
CA GLY A 325 -20.98 25.97 -29.53
C GLY A 325 -20.05 26.82 -28.68
N VAL A 326 -19.22 27.62 -29.36
CA VAL A 326 -18.16 28.44 -28.74
C VAL A 326 -18.52 29.93 -28.79
N VAL A 327 -18.41 30.63 -27.67
CA VAL A 327 -18.58 32.09 -27.62
C VAL A 327 -17.46 32.78 -28.41
N ARG A 328 -17.78 33.34 -29.58
CA ARG A 328 -16.83 34.06 -30.45
C ARG A 328 -16.77 35.57 -30.19
N TRP A 329 -17.79 36.14 -29.54
CA TRP A 329 -17.82 37.57 -29.19
C TRP A 329 -18.81 37.85 -28.05
N VAL A 330 -18.55 38.89 -27.25
CA VAL A 330 -19.42 39.39 -26.17
C VAL A 330 -19.44 40.92 -26.14
N GLY A 331 -20.59 41.54 -25.89
CA GLY A 331 -20.70 42.99 -25.64
C GLY A 331 -22.06 43.61 -25.97
N THR A 332 -22.13 44.94 -26.07
CA THR A 332 -23.34 45.70 -26.45
C THR A 332 -23.15 46.42 -27.79
N PRO A 333 -23.56 45.84 -28.93
CA PRO A 333 -23.37 46.44 -30.26
C PRO A 333 -24.38 47.58 -30.60
N PRO A 334 -24.05 48.48 -31.57
CA PRO A 334 -24.80 49.68 -32.02
C PRO A 334 -26.32 49.65 -32.34
N GLY A 335 -27.22 49.31 -31.42
CA GLY A 335 -28.68 49.33 -31.75
C GLY A 335 -29.65 48.63 -30.81
N ILE A 336 -29.35 48.53 -29.52
CA ILE A 336 -30.32 48.27 -28.43
C ILE A 336 -29.99 49.24 -27.31
N THR A 337 -30.99 49.54 -26.48
CA THR A 337 -30.90 49.99 -25.09
C THR A 337 -29.50 49.81 -24.47
N PRO A 338 -28.79 50.90 -24.10
CA PRO A 338 -27.48 50.80 -23.47
C PRO A 338 -27.51 49.90 -22.22
N GLY A 339 -26.49 49.03 -22.10
CA GLY A 339 -26.32 48.13 -20.95
C GLY A 339 -26.70 46.66 -21.18
N LYS A 340 -27.36 46.30 -22.29
CA LYS A 340 -27.67 44.88 -22.59
C LYS A 340 -26.51 44.18 -23.32
N LEU A 341 -25.84 43.25 -22.65
CA LEU A 341 -24.86 42.35 -23.26
C LEU A 341 -25.54 41.29 -24.13
N MET A 342 -24.90 40.95 -25.24
CA MET A 342 -25.22 39.80 -26.07
C MET A 342 -23.97 38.93 -26.25
N ALA A 343 -24.21 37.64 -26.39
CA ALA A 343 -23.20 36.66 -26.77
C ALA A 343 -23.39 36.25 -28.23
N ALA A 344 -22.27 36.05 -28.90
CA ALA A 344 -22.17 35.48 -30.23
C ALA A 344 -21.62 34.07 -30.13
N VAL A 345 -22.36 33.07 -30.60
CA VAL A 345 -21.96 31.66 -30.51
C VAL A 345 -21.79 31.10 -31.92
N GLU A 346 -20.63 30.51 -32.19
CA GLU A 346 -20.43 29.63 -33.34
C GLU A 346 -20.87 28.22 -32.92
N LEU A 347 -21.98 27.76 -33.48
CA LEU A 347 -22.57 26.46 -33.20
C LEU A 347 -21.77 25.32 -33.85
N ASP A 348 -21.75 24.19 -33.17
CA ASP A 348 -21.11 22.96 -33.64
C ASP A 348 -21.87 22.32 -34.82
N ASP A 349 -23.13 22.71 -35.02
CA ASP A 349 -24.02 22.31 -36.12
C ASP A 349 -24.70 23.49 -36.82
N THR A 350 -25.29 23.22 -37.99
CA THR A 350 -26.03 24.24 -38.77
C THR A 350 -27.47 24.39 -38.29
N HIS A 351 -27.85 25.59 -37.85
CA HIS A 351 -29.21 25.94 -37.44
C HIS A 351 -29.90 26.84 -38.49
N PRO A 352 -31.21 26.68 -38.79
CA PRO A 352 -31.90 27.46 -39.82
C PRO A 352 -31.84 28.98 -39.63
N THR A 353 -31.83 29.46 -38.38
CA THR A 353 -31.69 30.90 -38.04
C THR A 353 -30.24 31.38 -37.95
N GLY A 354 -29.27 30.48 -38.15
CA GLY A 354 -27.84 30.80 -38.11
C GLY A 354 -27.35 31.58 -39.32
N THR A 355 -26.24 32.30 -39.12
CA THR A 355 -25.56 33.14 -40.11
C THR A 355 -24.13 32.66 -40.35
N ASP A 356 -23.32 33.42 -41.09
CA ASP A 356 -21.89 33.15 -41.36
C ASP A 356 -20.93 33.99 -40.48
N GLY A 357 -21.44 34.54 -39.37
CA GLY A 357 -20.75 35.48 -38.48
C GLY A 357 -21.23 36.93 -38.63
N THR A 358 -22.35 37.15 -39.33
CA THR A 358 -22.97 38.45 -39.63
C THR A 358 -24.26 38.67 -38.85
N TYR A 359 -24.53 39.91 -38.43
CA TYR A 359 -25.80 40.30 -37.80
C TYR A 359 -26.06 41.76 -38.24
N LYS A 360 -27.25 42.05 -38.78
CA LYS A 360 -27.62 43.31 -39.50
C LYS A 360 -26.45 43.86 -40.33
N ASP A 361 -26.13 43.10 -41.39
CA ASP A 361 -25.26 43.47 -42.51
C ASP A 361 -23.76 43.69 -42.20
N VAL A 362 -23.30 43.37 -40.98
CA VAL A 362 -21.89 43.55 -40.59
C VAL A 362 -21.37 42.32 -39.80
N ARG A 363 -20.07 42.05 -39.92
CA ARG A 363 -19.42 40.75 -39.71
C ARG A 363 -18.46 40.73 -38.52
N TYR A 364 -18.71 39.89 -37.52
CA TYR A 364 -17.91 39.83 -36.29
C TYR A 364 -16.72 38.87 -36.41
N PHE A 365 -17.04 37.66 -36.86
CA PHE A 365 -16.10 36.57 -37.16
C PHE A 365 -16.49 35.98 -38.53
N ARG A 366 -15.84 34.90 -38.93
CA ARG A 366 -16.20 34.12 -40.11
C ARG A 366 -16.37 32.68 -39.67
N CYS A 367 -17.55 32.13 -39.88
CA CYS A 367 -17.82 30.70 -39.74
C CYS A 367 -18.40 30.17 -41.06
N ARG A 368 -18.75 28.88 -41.10
CA ARG A 368 -19.58 28.35 -42.20
C ARG A 368 -20.98 28.99 -42.14
N PRO A 369 -21.69 29.13 -43.27
CA PRO A 369 -23.10 29.55 -43.26
C PRO A 369 -23.95 28.71 -42.30
N HIS A 370 -24.99 29.32 -41.74
CA HIS A 370 -25.92 28.70 -40.79
C HIS A 370 -25.32 28.27 -39.44
N ARG A 371 -24.13 28.75 -39.03
CA ARG A 371 -23.51 28.39 -37.74
C ARG A 371 -23.38 29.50 -36.71
N ALA A 372 -23.45 30.78 -37.08
CA ALA A 372 -23.37 31.87 -36.09
C ALA A 372 -24.74 32.32 -35.60
N VAL A 373 -24.98 32.28 -34.29
CA VAL A 373 -26.20 32.76 -33.65
C VAL A 373 -25.88 33.82 -32.60
N PHE A 374 -26.79 34.78 -32.45
CA PHE A 374 -26.64 35.94 -31.58
C PHE A 374 -27.78 36.00 -30.58
N THR A 375 -27.44 35.89 -29.30
CA THR A 375 -28.40 35.72 -28.23
C THR A 375 -28.09 36.61 -27.02
N ASP A 376 -29.02 36.65 -26.08
CA ASP A 376 -28.81 37.24 -24.76
C ASP A 376 -27.73 36.47 -24.00
N ILE A 377 -26.81 37.14 -23.32
CA ILE A 377 -25.79 36.41 -22.53
C ILE A 377 -26.41 35.62 -21.37
N GLU A 378 -27.60 36.03 -20.90
CA GLU A 378 -28.40 35.27 -19.92
C GLU A 378 -28.99 33.95 -20.48
N GLN A 379 -28.96 33.74 -21.81
CA GLN A 379 -29.43 32.52 -22.47
C GLN A 379 -28.29 31.57 -22.88
N CYS A 380 -27.02 31.98 -22.68
CA CYS A 380 -25.87 31.09 -22.74
C CYS A 380 -25.62 30.49 -21.36
N SER A 381 -25.47 29.17 -21.28
CA SER A 381 -24.99 28.50 -20.06
C SER A 381 -23.71 27.72 -20.37
N ARG A 382 -22.70 27.84 -19.51
CA ARG A 382 -21.40 27.18 -19.71
C ARG A 382 -21.57 25.66 -19.75
N TYR A 383 -20.88 25.03 -20.70
CA TYR A 383 -20.77 23.58 -20.82
C TYR A 383 -19.29 23.26 -21.08
N ASP A 384 -18.59 22.77 -20.05
CA ASP A 384 -17.19 22.38 -20.20
C ASP A 384 -17.13 21.03 -20.95
N THR A 385 -16.54 21.05 -22.15
CA THR A 385 -16.48 19.91 -23.10
C THR A 385 -15.47 18.83 -22.67
N MET A 386 -15.43 18.51 -21.37
CA MET A 386 -14.77 17.33 -20.82
C MET A 386 -15.69 16.08 -20.92
N GLU A 387 -16.98 16.29 -21.19
CA GLU A 387 -17.90 15.22 -21.60
C GLU A 387 -18.02 15.16 -23.13
N LYS A 388 -17.52 14.04 -23.67
CA LYS A 388 -17.71 13.50 -25.03
C LYS A 388 -17.30 14.39 -26.21
N ILE A 389 -16.10 14.09 -26.73
CA ILE A 389 -15.83 14.20 -28.17
C ILE A 389 -16.10 12.81 -28.76
N ASP A 390 -17.23 12.63 -29.45
CA ASP A 390 -17.49 11.44 -30.25
C ASP A 390 -16.75 11.55 -31.59
N ASP A 391 -15.53 11.03 -31.65
CA ASP A 391 -14.80 10.82 -32.90
C ASP A 391 -15.43 9.59 -33.62
N PRO A 392 -15.90 9.69 -34.88
CA PRO A 392 -16.84 8.73 -35.46
C PRO A 392 -16.20 7.41 -35.95
N THR A 393 -15.49 6.70 -35.06
CA THR A 393 -15.14 5.29 -35.21
C THR A 393 -15.44 4.50 -33.93
N THR A 394 -16.29 3.47 -34.04
CA THR A 394 -16.69 2.54 -32.96
C THR A 394 -17.29 3.18 -31.69
N SER A 395 -18.48 3.78 -31.83
CA SER A 395 -19.33 4.16 -30.70
C SER A 395 -19.88 2.91 -29.97
N ILE A 396 -19.37 2.61 -28.78
CA ILE A 396 -19.99 1.63 -27.87
C ILE A 396 -21.10 2.33 -27.09
N SER A 397 -22.35 1.92 -27.26
CA SER A 397 -23.50 2.53 -26.57
C SER A 397 -23.42 2.32 -25.05
N PRO A 398 -23.71 3.35 -24.23
CA PRO A 398 -23.67 3.24 -22.76
C PRO A 398 -24.70 2.26 -22.19
N GLU A 399 -25.71 1.88 -22.99
CA GLU A 399 -26.68 0.82 -22.66
C GLU A 399 -26.01 -0.55 -22.49
N ASN A 400 -24.92 -0.82 -23.23
CA ASN A 400 -24.23 -2.12 -23.27
C ASN A 400 -23.42 -2.47 -22.01
N PHE A 401 -23.40 -1.59 -21.00
CA PHE A 401 -22.69 -1.80 -19.72
C PHE A 401 -23.58 -1.71 -18.48
N GLY A 402 -24.84 -1.33 -18.65
CA GLY A 402 -25.81 -1.14 -17.55
C GLY A 402 -25.77 0.24 -16.90
N SER A 403 -26.84 0.54 -16.15
CA SER A 403 -27.15 1.87 -15.61
C SER A 403 -26.44 2.22 -14.30
N MET A 404 -25.40 1.49 -13.90
CA MET A 404 -24.62 1.77 -12.70
C MET A 404 -23.39 2.59 -13.07
N GLU A 405 -23.20 3.76 -12.45
CA GLU A 405 -22.15 4.69 -12.84
C GLU A 405 -20.81 4.41 -12.14
N SER A 406 -19.75 4.27 -12.93
CA SER A 406 -18.37 4.21 -12.42
C SER A 406 -17.77 5.62 -12.44
N SER A 407 -17.92 6.34 -11.33
CA SER A 407 -17.39 7.68 -11.11
C SER A 407 -15.86 7.68 -11.05
N VAL A 408 -15.20 8.68 -11.62
CA VAL A 408 -13.74 8.90 -11.49
C VAL A 408 -13.45 9.44 -10.08
N ILE A 409 -12.47 8.87 -9.38
CA ILE A 409 -12.12 9.21 -8.00
C ILE A 409 -10.63 9.57 -7.91
N VAL A 410 -10.38 10.87 -7.76
CA VAL A 410 -9.03 11.46 -7.70
C VAL A 410 -8.44 11.34 -6.28
N GLY A 411 -7.12 11.25 -6.18
CA GLY A 411 -6.37 11.23 -4.91
C GLY A 411 -5.92 9.82 -4.50
N MET A 412 -5.67 9.62 -3.20
CA MET A 412 -5.29 8.34 -2.61
C MET A 412 -6.50 7.65 -1.96
N VAL A 413 -6.84 6.45 -2.41
CA VAL A 413 -7.76 5.55 -1.70
C VAL A 413 -6.98 4.33 -1.22
N ARG A 414 -6.98 4.11 0.11
CA ARG A 414 -6.33 2.94 0.73
C ARG A 414 -7.05 1.64 0.31
N PRO A 415 -6.35 0.48 0.29
CA PRO A 415 -6.99 -0.81 0.05
C PRO A 415 -8.15 -1.06 1.03
N ILE A 416 -9.09 -1.91 0.61
CA ILE A 416 -10.22 -2.30 1.45
C ILE A 416 -9.68 -3.11 2.64
N SER A 417 -10.12 -2.79 3.86
CA SER A 417 -9.70 -3.47 5.09
C SER A 417 -10.95 -3.93 5.85
N VAL A 418 -11.20 -5.24 5.83
CA VAL A 418 -12.37 -5.83 6.50
C VAL A 418 -12.00 -6.24 7.92
N LYS A 419 -12.80 -5.83 8.90
CA LYS A 419 -12.68 -6.26 10.30
C LYS A 419 -13.97 -6.93 10.76
N GLY A 420 -14.12 -8.20 10.38
CA GLY A 420 -15.31 -9.01 10.67
C GLY A 420 -15.85 -9.70 9.41
N ASN A 421 -17.18 -9.85 9.35
CA ASN A 421 -17.85 -10.63 8.33
C ASN A 421 -17.89 -9.93 6.95
N LEU A 422 -17.60 -10.69 5.90
CA LEU A 422 -17.56 -10.28 4.49
C LEU A 422 -18.93 -9.99 3.86
N GLU A 423 -20.04 -10.41 4.50
CA GLU A 423 -21.42 -10.17 4.04
C GLU A 423 -21.73 -8.71 3.64
N SER A 424 -21.02 -7.74 4.20
CA SER A 424 -21.20 -6.31 3.88
C SER A 424 -20.52 -5.84 2.58
N ILE A 425 -19.53 -6.57 2.08
CA ILE A 425 -18.76 -6.21 0.88
C ILE A 425 -18.94 -7.17 -0.30
N CYS A 426 -19.30 -8.43 -0.02
CA CYS A 426 -19.60 -9.45 -1.03
C CYS A 426 -21.00 -9.28 -1.66
N GLY A 427 -21.30 -10.11 -2.67
CA GLY A 427 -22.54 -10.13 -3.45
C GLY A 427 -22.35 -9.74 -4.93
N LYS A 428 -23.46 -9.72 -5.68
CA LYS A 428 -23.50 -9.27 -7.08
C LYS A 428 -23.28 -7.75 -7.22
N TYR A 429 -22.79 -7.34 -8.39
CA TYR A 429 -22.36 -5.97 -8.69
C TYR A 429 -21.19 -5.52 -7.79
N ARG A 430 -20.25 -6.44 -7.54
CA ARG A 430 -19.04 -6.20 -6.74
C ARG A 430 -17.80 -6.63 -7.52
N GLY A 431 -16.72 -5.85 -7.37
CA GLY A 431 -15.47 -6.02 -8.11
C GLY A 431 -15.49 -5.38 -9.50
N ILE A 432 -14.63 -5.88 -10.39
CA ILE A 432 -14.46 -5.35 -11.75
C ILE A 432 -15.44 -6.05 -12.71
N GLN A 433 -16.26 -5.29 -13.44
CA GLN A 433 -17.16 -5.85 -14.47
C GLN A 433 -16.35 -6.28 -15.70
N GLY A 434 -16.43 -7.57 -16.06
CA GLY A 434 -15.77 -8.10 -17.24
C GLY A 434 -16.55 -7.89 -18.53
N HIS A 435 -15.85 -7.73 -19.65
CA HIS A 435 -16.41 -7.54 -21.00
C HIS A 435 -15.42 -8.02 -22.07
N HIS A 436 -15.91 -8.74 -23.10
CA HIS A 436 -15.11 -9.25 -24.22
C HIS A 436 -13.74 -9.84 -23.80
N ASN A 437 -13.76 -11.01 -23.17
CA ASN A 437 -12.57 -11.79 -22.79
C ASN A 437 -11.59 -11.09 -21.82
N SER A 438 -12.01 -10.06 -21.09
CA SER A 438 -11.18 -9.30 -20.14
C SER A 438 -10.75 -10.04 -18.87
N CYS A 439 -11.20 -11.26 -18.60
CA CYS A 439 -11.07 -11.89 -17.29
C CYS A 439 -9.61 -12.01 -16.79
N TYR A 440 -8.64 -12.22 -17.68
CA TYR A 440 -7.21 -12.19 -17.36
C TYR A 440 -6.77 -10.85 -16.73
N LEU A 441 -7.31 -9.75 -17.23
CA LEU A 441 -7.06 -8.39 -16.75
C LEU A 441 -7.87 -8.12 -15.47
N ASP A 442 -9.15 -8.48 -15.46
CA ASP A 442 -10.05 -8.22 -14.33
C ASP A 442 -9.57 -8.93 -13.06
N ALA A 443 -9.28 -10.23 -13.14
CA ALA A 443 -8.82 -11.03 -12.00
C ALA A 443 -7.43 -10.60 -11.51
N THR A 444 -6.52 -10.23 -12.42
CA THR A 444 -5.17 -9.78 -12.05
C THR A 444 -5.20 -8.40 -11.39
N LEU A 445 -5.93 -7.43 -11.95
CA LEU A 445 -6.11 -6.10 -11.34
C LEU A 445 -6.82 -6.20 -9.98
N PHE A 446 -7.84 -7.03 -9.86
CA PHE A 446 -8.54 -7.25 -8.59
C PHE A 446 -7.60 -7.88 -7.54
N SER A 447 -6.75 -8.83 -7.93
CA SER A 447 -5.74 -9.44 -7.05
C SER A 447 -4.68 -8.44 -6.59
N MET A 448 -4.14 -7.63 -7.50
CA MET A 448 -3.08 -6.66 -7.21
C MET A 448 -3.56 -5.48 -6.36
N PHE A 449 -4.80 -5.00 -6.51
CA PHE A 449 -5.17 -3.67 -6.00
C PHE A 449 -6.34 -3.62 -5.00
N THR A 450 -7.13 -4.68 -4.80
CA THR A 450 -8.35 -4.56 -3.98
C THR A 450 -8.07 -4.45 -2.48
N PHE A 451 -7.30 -5.40 -1.93
CA PHE A 451 -7.07 -5.53 -0.48
C PHE A 451 -5.62 -5.32 -0.03
N THR A 452 -4.66 -5.27 -0.97
CA THR A 452 -3.24 -5.01 -0.68
C THR A 452 -2.78 -3.67 -1.26
N SER A 453 -1.76 -3.06 -0.64
CA SER A 453 -1.08 -1.83 -1.07
C SER A 453 0.31 -2.07 -1.67
N VAL A 454 0.78 -3.31 -1.76
CA VAL A 454 2.13 -3.67 -2.24
C VAL A 454 2.43 -3.10 -3.64
N PHE A 455 1.38 -2.95 -4.46
CA PHE A 455 1.48 -2.45 -5.83
C PHE A 455 1.15 -0.94 -5.95
N ASP A 456 0.86 -0.24 -4.86
CA ASP A 456 0.43 1.18 -4.90
C ASP A 456 1.52 2.10 -5.47
N ASN A 457 2.78 1.71 -5.40
CA ASN A 457 3.88 2.44 -6.03
C ASN A 457 3.75 2.51 -7.55
N LEU A 458 3.08 1.55 -8.20
CA LEU A 458 2.72 1.64 -9.62
C LEU A 458 1.72 2.79 -9.90
N LEU A 459 0.89 3.13 -8.91
CA LEU A 459 -0.16 4.14 -8.98
C LEU A 459 0.33 5.55 -8.60
N PHE A 460 1.44 5.66 -7.86
CA PHE A 460 1.92 6.93 -7.28
C PHE A 460 3.37 7.30 -7.62
N ARG A 461 4.16 6.42 -8.27
CA ARG A 461 5.51 6.78 -8.77
C ARG A 461 5.40 8.00 -9.72
N PRO A 462 6.22 9.05 -9.54
CA PRO A 462 6.26 10.16 -10.49
C PRO A 462 6.91 9.75 -11.82
N PRO A 463 6.58 10.39 -12.95
CA PRO A 463 7.24 10.14 -14.23
C PRO A 463 8.74 10.50 -14.17
N ASN A 464 9.55 9.77 -14.93
CA ASN A 464 10.99 9.99 -15.10
C ASN A 464 11.40 9.96 -16.58
N GLU A 465 12.65 10.31 -16.89
CA GLU A 465 13.17 10.46 -18.27
C GLU A 465 13.11 9.20 -19.14
N LYS A 466 12.91 8.01 -18.55
CA LYS A 466 12.77 6.73 -19.26
C LYS A 466 11.33 6.36 -19.63
N ASP A 467 10.34 7.11 -19.11
CA ASP A 467 8.92 6.76 -19.25
C ASP A 467 8.33 7.25 -20.59
N CYS A 468 7.28 6.58 -21.07
CA CYS A 468 6.62 6.97 -22.31
C CYS A 468 5.74 8.24 -22.13
N PRO A 469 5.49 9.04 -23.19
CA PRO A 469 4.67 10.26 -23.09
C PRO A 469 3.23 10.04 -22.61
N GLN A 470 2.74 8.80 -22.63
CA GLN A 470 1.40 8.40 -22.19
C GLN A 470 1.39 7.80 -20.77
N TYR A 471 2.54 7.71 -20.09
CA TYR A 471 2.69 7.17 -18.73
C TYR A 471 1.67 7.77 -17.75
N GLU A 472 1.56 9.10 -17.72
CA GLU A 472 0.65 9.80 -16.81
C GLU A 472 -0.81 9.44 -17.08
N GLU A 473 -1.24 9.31 -18.34
CA GLU A 473 -2.63 8.93 -18.65
C GLU A 473 -2.92 7.46 -18.32
N VAL A 474 -1.97 6.54 -18.54
CA VAL A 474 -2.14 5.13 -18.14
C VAL A 474 -2.20 5.01 -16.62
N GLN A 475 -1.28 5.65 -15.89
CA GLN A 475 -1.31 5.68 -14.42
C GLN A 475 -2.59 6.34 -13.90
N ARG A 476 -3.04 7.45 -14.50
CA ARG A 476 -4.27 8.16 -14.11
C ARG A 476 -5.52 7.31 -14.35
N VAL A 477 -5.62 6.60 -15.47
CA VAL A 477 -6.73 5.65 -15.74
C VAL A 477 -6.71 4.51 -14.73
N LEU A 478 -5.56 3.87 -14.53
CA LEU A 478 -5.42 2.77 -13.57
C LEU A 478 -5.77 3.21 -12.15
N ARG A 479 -5.21 4.34 -11.67
CA ARG A 479 -5.46 4.89 -10.34
C ARG A 479 -6.89 5.39 -10.16
N GLU A 480 -7.35 6.30 -11.01
CA GLU A 480 -8.52 7.15 -10.72
C GLU A 480 -9.81 6.65 -11.37
N GLU A 481 -9.70 5.88 -12.46
CA GLU A 481 -10.86 5.31 -13.17
C GLU A 481 -11.10 3.83 -12.83
N ILE A 482 -10.12 3.12 -12.27
CA ILE A 482 -10.21 1.69 -11.89
C ILE A 482 -9.96 1.46 -10.39
N VAL A 483 -8.74 1.66 -9.88
CA VAL A 483 -8.38 1.23 -8.50
C VAL A 483 -9.08 2.04 -7.41
N ASN A 484 -9.11 3.37 -7.51
CA ASN A 484 -9.80 4.21 -6.53
C ASN A 484 -11.33 3.95 -6.50
N PRO A 485 -12.03 3.82 -7.65
CA PRO A 485 -13.42 3.36 -7.67
C PRO A 485 -13.63 1.95 -7.12
N LEU A 486 -12.74 0.99 -7.44
CA LEU A 486 -12.79 -0.36 -6.87
C LEU A 486 -12.73 -0.34 -5.34
N ARG A 487 -11.74 0.38 -4.78
CA ARG A 487 -11.53 0.48 -3.33
C ARG A 487 -12.61 1.26 -2.59
N LYS A 488 -13.22 2.27 -3.23
CA LYS A 488 -14.20 3.17 -2.58
C LYS A 488 -15.65 2.76 -2.78
N ASN A 489 -16.00 2.27 -3.97
CA ASN A 489 -17.38 1.96 -4.37
C ASN A 489 -17.65 0.45 -4.40
N MET A 490 -16.61 -0.39 -4.23
CA MET A 490 -16.63 -1.85 -4.44
C MET A 490 -17.04 -2.28 -5.85
N PHE A 491 -17.00 -1.40 -6.86
CA PHE A 491 -17.43 -1.70 -8.23
C PHE A 491 -16.69 -0.85 -9.27
N VAL A 492 -16.31 -1.46 -10.39
CA VAL A 492 -15.78 -0.78 -11.59
C VAL A 492 -16.56 -1.25 -12.81
N ARG A 493 -17.06 -0.32 -13.63
CA ARG A 493 -17.75 -0.63 -14.89
C ARG A 493 -16.74 -0.90 -16.02
N ALA A 494 -17.10 -1.81 -16.93
CA ALA A 494 -16.18 -2.34 -17.93
C ALA A 494 -15.66 -1.30 -18.95
N ASP A 495 -16.34 -0.17 -19.13
CA ASP A 495 -15.87 0.92 -19.99
C ASP A 495 -14.53 1.53 -19.51
N ARG A 496 -14.30 1.57 -18.19
CA ARG A 496 -13.03 2.01 -17.60
C ARG A 496 -11.90 1.02 -17.89
N VAL A 497 -12.20 -0.27 -17.81
CA VAL A 497 -11.27 -1.36 -18.15
C VAL A 497 -10.97 -1.37 -19.65
N MET A 498 -11.98 -1.17 -20.50
CA MET A 498 -11.81 -1.04 -21.95
C MET A 498 -10.95 0.17 -22.31
N LYS A 499 -11.11 1.32 -21.63
CA LYS A 499 -10.21 2.47 -21.81
C LYS A 499 -8.75 2.10 -21.53
N LEU A 500 -8.47 1.36 -20.45
CA LEU A 500 -7.13 0.85 -20.17
C LEU A 500 -6.66 -0.10 -21.29
N ARG A 501 -7.46 -1.10 -21.69
CA ARG A 501 -7.12 -2.04 -22.79
C ARG A 501 -6.76 -1.32 -24.09
N THR A 502 -7.51 -0.27 -24.46
CA THR A 502 -7.25 0.55 -25.65
C THR A 502 -5.99 1.42 -25.53
N LEU A 503 -5.54 1.76 -24.31
CA LEU A 503 -4.23 2.39 -24.10
C LEU A 503 -3.11 1.36 -24.20
N LEU A 504 -3.25 0.19 -23.56
CA LEU A 504 -2.25 -0.88 -23.61
C LEU A 504 -2.01 -1.37 -25.06
N GLU A 505 -3.07 -1.63 -25.83
CA GLU A 505 -3.03 -2.00 -27.27
C GLU A 505 -2.27 -0.97 -28.14
N LYS A 506 -2.25 0.30 -27.75
CA LYS A 506 -1.56 1.38 -28.49
C LYS A 506 -0.10 1.60 -28.07
N LEU A 507 0.33 1.00 -26.97
CA LEU A 507 1.60 1.32 -26.30
C LEU A 507 2.50 0.11 -26.04
N SER A 508 1.94 -1.09 -25.91
CA SER A 508 2.69 -2.34 -25.73
C SER A 508 3.00 -3.01 -27.06
N SER A 509 3.83 -4.05 -27.01
CA SER A 509 4.06 -4.95 -28.15
C SER A 509 2.95 -5.98 -28.37
N VAL A 510 1.88 -5.96 -27.57
CA VAL A 510 0.87 -7.04 -27.52
C VAL A 510 -0.42 -6.59 -28.20
N SER A 511 -0.74 -7.24 -29.33
CA SER A 511 -1.97 -7.00 -30.09
C SER A 511 -3.13 -7.88 -29.63
N GLY A 512 -4.36 -7.44 -29.88
CA GLY A 512 -5.59 -8.15 -29.52
C GLY A 512 -6.00 -8.02 -28.05
N LEU A 513 -5.29 -7.21 -27.25
CA LEU A 513 -5.64 -6.93 -25.85
C LEU A 513 -7.10 -6.50 -25.70
N THR A 514 -7.65 -5.75 -26.66
CA THR A 514 -9.03 -5.23 -26.65
C THR A 514 -10.14 -6.25 -26.97
N SER A 515 -9.82 -7.45 -27.49
CA SER A 515 -10.82 -8.43 -27.95
C SER A 515 -10.55 -9.89 -27.58
N GLU A 516 -9.28 -10.26 -27.39
CA GLU A 516 -8.85 -11.64 -27.12
C GLU A 516 -8.64 -11.89 -25.63
N GLU A 517 -8.69 -13.16 -25.25
CA GLU A 517 -8.18 -13.65 -23.97
C GLU A 517 -6.64 -13.70 -24.06
N LYS A 518 -5.95 -13.03 -23.15
CA LYS A 518 -4.48 -13.03 -23.05
C LYS A 518 -4.01 -13.70 -21.75
N ASP A 519 -2.71 -13.87 -21.61
CA ASP A 519 -2.13 -14.38 -20.37
C ASP A 519 -1.94 -13.27 -19.33
N PRO A 520 -2.23 -13.51 -18.03
CA PRO A 520 -1.81 -12.63 -16.94
C PRO A 520 -0.32 -12.29 -16.96
N GLU A 521 0.55 -13.21 -17.41
CA GLU A 521 2.00 -12.98 -17.54
C GLU A 521 2.33 -11.92 -18.61
N GLU A 522 1.68 -12.03 -19.78
CA GLU A 522 1.81 -11.11 -20.91
C GLU A 522 1.23 -9.73 -20.56
N PHE A 523 0.12 -9.69 -19.83
CA PHE A 523 -0.46 -8.46 -19.28
C PHE A 523 0.46 -7.81 -18.23
N LEU A 524 0.95 -8.55 -17.24
CA LEU A 524 1.86 -8.04 -16.21
C LEU A 524 3.12 -7.44 -16.86
N THR A 525 3.71 -8.13 -17.84
CA THR A 525 4.86 -7.64 -18.59
C THR A 525 4.52 -6.35 -19.37
N SER A 526 3.36 -6.30 -20.03
CA SER A 526 2.92 -5.11 -20.79
C SER A 526 2.67 -3.90 -19.89
N LEU A 527 1.93 -4.06 -18.79
CA LEU A 527 1.61 -2.96 -17.89
C LEU A 527 2.80 -2.56 -17.03
N VAL A 528 3.40 -3.50 -16.30
CA VAL A 528 4.39 -3.21 -15.24
C VAL A 528 5.77 -2.91 -15.82
N ALA A 529 6.21 -3.69 -16.81
CA ALA A 529 7.54 -3.54 -17.40
C ALA A 529 7.57 -2.55 -18.57
N GLN A 530 6.72 -2.72 -19.59
CA GLN A 530 6.80 -1.90 -20.81
C GLN A 530 6.27 -0.47 -20.64
N ILE A 531 5.17 -0.30 -19.88
CA ILE A 531 4.44 0.99 -19.84
C ILE A 531 4.63 1.74 -18.53
N LEU A 532 4.50 1.07 -17.38
CA LEU A 532 4.74 1.70 -16.06
C LEU A 532 6.21 1.65 -15.64
N ASN A 533 7.08 0.96 -16.39
CA ASN A 533 8.55 0.97 -16.23
C ASN A 533 8.95 0.91 -14.75
N ALA A 534 8.44 -0.10 -14.06
CA ALA A 534 8.65 -0.29 -12.63
C ALA A 534 10.03 -0.90 -12.34
N GLU A 535 10.46 -0.88 -11.08
CA GLU A 535 11.55 -1.77 -10.68
C GLU A 535 11.08 -3.23 -10.72
N PRO A 536 11.88 -4.16 -11.26
CA PRO A 536 11.62 -5.60 -11.15
C PRO A 536 11.45 -6.03 -9.69
N PHE A 537 10.43 -6.85 -9.43
CA PHE A 537 10.10 -7.30 -8.07
C PHE A 537 11.11 -8.34 -7.54
N LEU A 538 11.75 -9.07 -8.44
CA LEU A 538 12.69 -10.16 -8.15
C LEU A 538 14.04 -9.88 -8.80
N LYS A 539 15.12 -9.98 -8.02
CA LYS A 539 16.51 -9.93 -8.48
C LYS A 539 17.17 -11.27 -8.18
N LEU A 540 17.64 -11.98 -9.20
CA LEU A 540 18.20 -13.32 -9.06
C LEU A 540 19.74 -13.29 -9.00
N SER A 541 20.32 -14.25 -8.29
CA SER A 541 21.77 -14.48 -8.24
C SER A 541 22.38 -14.72 -9.63
N SER A 542 21.60 -15.29 -10.56
CA SER A 542 21.94 -15.43 -12.00
C SER A 542 22.20 -14.11 -12.74
N GLY A 543 21.88 -12.96 -12.13
CA GLY A 543 21.97 -11.64 -12.77
C GLY A 543 20.75 -11.31 -13.64
N GLN A 544 19.67 -12.07 -13.53
CA GLN A 544 18.40 -11.80 -14.18
C GLN A 544 17.44 -11.08 -13.21
N ASP A 545 16.68 -10.14 -13.76
CA ASP A 545 15.62 -9.41 -13.04
C ASP A 545 14.25 -9.82 -13.61
N ALA A 546 13.24 -9.96 -12.75
CA ALA A 546 11.91 -10.44 -13.14
C ALA A 546 10.76 -9.83 -12.30
N TYR A 547 9.52 -9.97 -12.79
CA TYR A 547 8.29 -9.54 -12.09
C TYR A 547 7.47 -10.71 -11.53
N HIS A 548 7.79 -11.93 -11.94
CA HIS A 548 7.19 -13.17 -11.47
C HIS A 548 8.26 -14.28 -11.54
N TYR A 549 8.00 -15.43 -10.90
CA TYR A 549 8.83 -16.62 -10.98
C TYR A 549 8.00 -17.81 -11.47
N GLN A 550 8.38 -18.39 -12.62
CA GLN A 550 7.83 -19.65 -13.08
C GLN A 550 8.47 -20.81 -12.32
N LEU A 551 7.65 -21.69 -11.75
CA LEU A 551 8.12 -22.94 -11.15
C LEU A 551 8.61 -23.91 -12.23
N PHE A 552 9.92 -24.19 -12.21
CA PHE A 552 10.58 -25.23 -12.99
C PHE A 552 10.89 -26.42 -12.07
N VAL A 553 10.03 -27.43 -12.09
CA VAL A 553 10.13 -28.64 -11.25
C VAL A 553 10.02 -29.88 -12.12
N GLU A 554 10.65 -30.96 -11.70
CA GLU A 554 10.40 -32.30 -12.24
C GLU A 554 9.25 -32.94 -11.47
N LYS A 555 8.44 -33.76 -12.15
CA LYS A 555 7.28 -34.41 -11.52
C LYS A 555 7.74 -35.56 -10.63
N ASP A 556 7.52 -35.45 -9.33
CA ASP A 556 7.64 -36.57 -8.40
C ASP A 556 6.32 -37.35 -8.39
N ASP A 557 6.37 -38.65 -8.68
CA ASP A 557 5.22 -39.56 -8.64
C ASP A 557 4.83 -39.98 -7.21
N HIS A 558 5.64 -39.63 -6.19
CA HIS A 558 5.31 -39.81 -4.78
C HIS A 558 4.55 -38.60 -4.18
N LEU A 559 4.61 -37.42 -4.81
CA LEU A 559 3.92 -36.20 -4.36
C LEU A 559 2.56 -36.05 -5.08
N ASN A 560 1.51 -36.59 -4.47
CA ASN A 560 0.13 -36.47 -4.98
C ASN A 560 -0.41 -35.03 -4.95
N ILE A 561 -0.12 -34.28 -3.89
CA ILE A 561 -0.57 -32.90 -3.65
C ILE A 561 0.60 -32.11 -3.04
N PRO A 562 1.52 -31.56 -3.85
CA PRO A 562 2.60 -30.74 -3.33
C PRO A 562 2.09 -29.37 -2.88
N THR A 563 2.78 -28.80 -1.89
CA THR A 563 2.62 -27.40 -1.47
C THR A 563 3.45 -26.45 -2.36
N VAL A 564 3.06 -25.18 -2.44
CA VAL A 564 3.85 -24.18 -3.19
C VAL A 564 5.26 -23.99 -2.58
N GLN A 565 5.42 -24.12 -1.26
CA GLN A 565 6.73 -24.16 -0.59
C GLN A 565 7.63 -25.26 -1.20
N GLN A 566 7.18 -26.52 -1.21
CA GLN A 566 7.96 -27.65 -1.73
C GLN A 566 8.34 -27.48 -3.20
N LEU A 567 7.42 -26.99 -4.03
CA LEU A 567 7.70 -26.74 -5.46
C LEU A 567 8.70 -25.60 -5.66
N LEU A 568 8.60 -24.51 -4.88
CA LEU A 568 9.53 -23.39 -4.94
C LEU A 568 10.94 -23.81 -4.53
N GLU A 569 11.06 -24.56 -3.44
CA GLU A 569 12.31 -25.11 -2.93
C GLU A 569 12.98 -26.06 -3.92
N GLN A 570 12.22 -27.02 -4.47
CA GLN A 570 12.70 -27.92 -5.52
C GLN A 570 13.17 -27.14 -6.76
N SER A 571 12.43 -26.10 -7.14
CA SER A 571 12.77 -25.29 -8.32
C SER A 571 14.05 -24.48 -8.12
N PHE A 572 14.21 -23.82 -6.98
CA PHE A 572 15.44 -23.08 -6.64
C PHE A 572 16.66 -24.00 -6.46
N LEU A 573 16.47 -25.19 -5.87
CA LEU A 573 17.53 -26.20 -5.74
C LEU A 573 18.03 -26.67 -7.12
N THR A 574 17.10 -27.05 -8.00
CA THR A 574 17.38 -27.60 -9.33
C THR A 574 17.99 -26.56 -10.27
N SER A 575 17.47 -25.33 -10.26
CA SER A 575 17.96 -24.24 -11.10
C SER A 575 19.24 -23.56 -10.57
N ASN A 576 19.65 -23.83 -9.32
CA ASN A 576 20.82 -23.23 -8.68
C ASN A 576 20.79 -21.69 -8.66
N ILE A 577 19.63 -21.11 -8.35
CA ILE A 577 19.45 -19.66 -8.17
C ILE A 577 19.13 -19.34 -6.71
N ARG A 578 19.29 -18.07 -6.34
CA ARG A 578 18.86 -17.47 -5.08
C ARG A 578 18.25 -16.08 -5.35
N LEU A 579 17.44 -15.56 -4.44
CA LEU A 579 16.97 -14.18 -4.45
C LEU A 579 17.99 -13.28 -3.76
N LYS A 580 18.38 -12.15 -4.37
CA LYS A 580 19.40 -11.24 -3.83
C LYS A 580 18.96 -10.41 -2.63
N GLU A 581 17.67 -10.20 -2.49
CA GLU A 581 17.04 -9.43 -1.43
C GLU A 581 15.65 -10.02 -1.15
N VAL A 582 15.09 -9.75 0.04
CA VAL A 582 13.71 -10.15 0.36
C VAL A 582 12.75 -9.31 -0.50
N PRO A 583 11.93 -9.93 -1.38
CA PRO A 583 11.09 -9.17 -2.29
C PRO A 583 9.84 -8.67 -1.57
N SER A 584 9.46 -7.41 -1.83
CA SER A 584 8.20 -6.84 -1.32
C SER A 584 6.97 -7.61 -1.83
N CYS A 585 7.06 -8.14 -3.06
CA CYS A 585 6.10 -9.04 -3.67
C CYS A 585 6.80 -10.21 -4.37
N LEU A 586 6.30 -11.43 -4.18
CA LEU A 586 6.69 -12.60 -4.96
C LEU A 586 5.47 -13.20 -5.66
N ILE A 587 5.39 -13.02 -6.98
CA ILE A 587 4.38 -13.66 -7.83
C ILE A 587 4.96 -14.99 -8.32
N ILE A 588 4.32 -16.10 -8.01
CA ILE A 588 4.76 -17.46 -8.40
C ILE A 588 3.75 -18.07 -9.37
N GLN A 589 4.20 -18.42 -10.56
CA GLN A 589 3.42 -19.05 -11.63
C GLN A 589 3.55 -20.58 -11.54
N MET A 590 2.42 -21.28 -11.55
CA MET A 590 2.34 -22.72 -11.30
C MET A 590 2.91 -23.55 -12.47
N PRO A 591 3.39 -24.79 -12.26
CA PRO A 591 3.95 -25.63 -13.32
C PRO A 591 2.85 -26.16 -14.27
N ARG A 592 2.53 -25.34 -15.28
CA ARG A 592 1.55 -25.60 -16.35
C ARG A 592 2.23 -25.44 -17.71
N PHE A 593 1.77 -26.21 -18.70
CA PHE A 593 2.30 -26.17 -20.07
C PHE A 593 1.14 -25.98 -21.06
N GLY A 594 0.84 -24.72 -21.37
CA GLY A 594 -0.34 -24.34 -22.15
C GLY A 594 -1.66 -24.62 -21.41
N LYS A 595 -2.78 -24.51 -22.13
CA LYS A 595 -4.13 -24.50 -21.50
C LYS A 595 -4.60 -25.84 -20.91
N SER A 596 -4.01 -26.97 -21.31
CA SER A 596 -4.53 -28.30 -20.97
C SER A 596 -3.62 -29.16 -20.08
N PHE A 597 -2.33 -28.83 -19.93
CA PHE A 597 -1.40 -29.62 -19.12
C PHE A 597 -1.08 -28.93 -17.80
N LYS A 598 -1.50 -29.56 -16.70
CA LYS A 598 -1.09 -29.25 -15.33
C LYS A 598 -0.13 -30.35 -14.87
N MET A 599 1.04 -30.01 -14.34
CA MET A 599 2.01 -31.04 -13.91
C MET A 599 1.50 -31.86 -12.71
N TYR A 600 0.81 -31.19 -11.79
CA TYR A 600 0.09 -31.78 -10.66
C TYR A 600 -1.41 -31.44 -10.78
N GLN A 601 -2.29 -32.37 -10.40
CA GLN A 601 -3.76 -32.17 -10.52
C GLN A 601 -4.34 -31.33 -9.38
N LYS A 602 -3.67 -31.33 -8.22
CA LYS A 602 -3.92 -30.49 -7.06
C LYS A 602 -2.57 -29.92 -6.59
N ILE A 603 -2.52 -28.63 -6.27
CA ILE A 603 -1.39 -27.97 -5.60
C ILE A 603 -2.00 -27.18 -4.44
N GLN A 604 -1.40 -27.26 -3.25
CA GLN A 604 -1.84 -26.49 -2.08
C GLN A 604 -1.05 -25.17 -2.01
N PRO A 605 -1.68 -24.00 -2.15
CA PRO A 605 -1.05 -22.72 -1.82
C PRO A 605 -0.59 -22.70 -0.37
N THR A 606 0.63 -22.22 -0.10
CA THR A 606 1.13 -22.10 1.27
C THR A 606 0.65 -20.76 1.84
N LEU A 607 0.13 -20.71 3.08
CA LEU A 607 -0.36 -19.44 3.68
C LEU A 607 0.77 -18.48 4.06
N LEU A 608 1.85 -19.02 4.64
CA LEU A 608 3.07 -18.32 5.01
C LEU A 608 4.24 -19.05 4.35
N LEU A 609 4.78 -18.44 3.30
CA LEU A 609 5.87 -18.99 2.50
C LEU A 609 7.21 -18.61 3.14
N ASP A 610 8.00 -19.60 3.54
CA ASP A 610 9.32 -19.38 4.13
C ASP A 610 10.35 -19.18 3.02
N VAL A 611 10.93 -17.99 2.94
CA VAL A 611 11.92 -17.66 1.91
C VAL A 611 13.36 -17.70 2.43
N THR A 612 13.58 -17.96 3.73
CA THR A 612 14.89 -17.79 4.40
C THR A 612 16.04 -18.47 3.66
N ASP A 613 15.81 -19.72 3.23
CA ASP A 613 16.84 -20.55 2.60
C ASP A 613 17.00 -20.27 1.09
N ILE A 614 16.03 -19.60 0.42
CA ILE A 614 16.16 -19.19 -0.99
C ILE A 614 16.79 -17.81 -1.19
N ILE A 615 16.94 -17.00 -0.12
CA ILE A 615 17.70 -15.75 -0.17
C ILE A 615 19.23 -16.05 -0.24
N GLU A 616 19.96 -15.21 -0.98
CA GLU A 616 21.41 -15.18 -1.10
C GLU A 616 22.03 -14.55 0.17
N ASP A 617 23.12 -15.12 0.68
CA ASP A 617 23.86 -14.67 1.88
C ASP A 617 23.01 -14.46 3.17
N SER A 618 21.80 -15.03 3.19
CA SER A 618 20.91 -15.08 4.35
C SER A 618 21.45 -16.06 5.41
N PRO A 619 21.42 -15.70 6.71
CA PRO A 619 21.86 -16.60 7.77
C PRO A 619 20.88 -17.78 7.87
N ARG A 620 21.40 -19.01 7.80
CA ARG A 620 20.59 -20.25 7.85
C ARG A 620 20.79 -21.01 9.16
N GLN A 621 19.79 -21.80 9.54
CA GLN A 621 19.85 -22.66 10.71
C GLN A 621 20.38 -24.04 10.33
N CYS A 622 21.28 -24.60 11.15
CA CYS A 622 21.76 -25.96 10.98
C CYS A 622 20.69 -26.96 11.43
N THR A 623 20.13 -27.70 10.46
CA THR A 623 19.06 -28.70 10.64
C THR A 623 19.35 -29.72 11.77
N VAL A 624 20.62 -30.01 12.06
CA VAL A 624 21.04 -31.00 13.09
C VAL A 624 21.12 -30.41 14.51
N CYS A 625 21.27 -29.09 14.69
CA CYS A 625 21.59 -28.53 16.02
C CYS A 625 21.02 -27.13 16.34
N GLY A 626 20.26 -26.50 15.44
CA GLY A 626 19.60 -25.23 15.70
C GLY A 626 20.51 -23.99 15.74
N LYS A 627 21.84 -24.14 15.65
CA LYS A 627 22.80 -23.03 15.54
C LYS A 627 22.92 -22.53 14.10
N LEU A 628 23.48 -21.34 13.90
CA LEU A 628 23.89 -20.83 12.58
C LEU A 628 24.66 -21.89 11.76
N ALA A 629 24.33 -22.01 10.48
CA ALA A 629 25.02 -22.82 9.50
C ALA A 629 26.14 -22.04 8.79
N GLU A 630 27.23 -22.75 8.48
CA GLU A 630 28.42 -22.24 7.80
C GLU A 630 28.58 -22.87 6.40
N PHE A 631 27.85 -23.96 6.11
CA PHE A 631 27.95 -24.74 4.89
C PHE A 631 26.56 -25.17 4.36
N GLU A 632 26.41 -25.21 3.04
CA GLU A 632 25.30 -25.88 2.35
C GLU A 632 25.81 -27.15 1.62
N CYS A 633 25.08 -28.26 1.73
CA CYS A 633 25.34 -29.48 0.96
C CYS A 633 24.05 -29.95 0.27
N LYS A 634 23.94 -29.64 -1.03
CA LYS A 634 22.72 -29.90 -1.82
C LYS A 634 22.34 -31.37 -1.91
N GLU A 635 23.32 -32.26 -1.95
CA GLU A 635 23.11 -33.70 -2.02
C GLU A 635 22.47 -34.26 -0.72
N CYS A 636 22.51 -33.51 0.40
CA CYS A 636 21.79 -33.84 1.62
C CYS A 636 20.30 -33.43 1.61
N TYR A 637 19.76 -32.90 0.51
CA TYR A 637 18.34 -32.49 0.39
C TYR A 637 17.40 -33.66 0.70
N GLY A 638 16.40 -33.40 1.55
CA GLY A 638 15.46 -34.42 2.05
C GLY A 638 16.08 -35.52 2.93
N GLN A 639 17.39 -35.48 3.22
CA GLN A 639 18.06 -36.58 3.94
C GLN A 639 18.27 -36.34 5.45
N CYS A 640 18.06 -35.11 5.95
CA CYS A 640 18.27 -34.73 7.36
C CYS A 640 17.11 -33.93 7.98
N GLY A 641 16.12 -33.56 7.17
CA GLY A 641 15.01 -32.65 7.47
C GLY A 641 14.12 -32.55 6.23
N VAL A 642 13.15 -31.63 6.22
CA VAL A 642 12.26 -31.40 5.06
C VAL A 642 12.79 -30.19 4.27
N GLY A 643 12.63 -30.19 2.94
CA GLY A 643 12.85 -28.96 2.17
C GLY A 643 14.28 -28.41 2.17
N LEU A 644 14.41 -27.10 1.95
CA LEU A 644 15.71 -26.43 1.80
C LEU A 644 16.47 -26.15 3.10
N GLU A 645 15.84 -26.24 4.27
CA GLU A 645 16.55 -26.22 5.55
C GLU A 645 17.47 -27.45 5.70
N SER A 646 17.11 -28.58 5.09
CA SER A 646 17.79 -29.87 5.27
C SER A 646 19.21 -29.92 4.67
N ILE A 647 19.61 -28.90 3.91
CA ILE A 647 20.94 -28.80 3.30
C ILE A 647 21.92 -27.93 4.11
N ALA A 648 21.47 -27.27 5.19
CA ALA A 648 22.26 -26.31 5.95
C ALA A 648 22.94 -26.92 7.19
N PHE A 649 24.26 -26.72 7.34
CA PHE A 649 25.07 -27.31 8.42
C PHE A 649 26.11 -26.33 8.99
N CYS A 650 26.34 -26.40 10.31
CA CYS A 650 27.60 -25.92 10.90
C CYS A 650 28.69 -26.99 10.74
N LEU A 651 29.97 -26.61 10.76
CA LEU A 651 31.11 -27.50 10.50
C LEU A 651 31.07 -28.81 11.29
N GLN A 652 30.77 -28.73 12.59
CA GLN A 652 30.73 -29.89 13.48
C GLN A 652 29.59 -30.89 13.16
N CYS A 653 28.49 -30.43 12.58
CA CYS A 653 27.37 -31.26 12.18
C CYS A 653 27.53 -31.77 10.75
N LEU A 654 28.10 -30.95 9.87
CA LEU A 654 28.52 -31.35 8.53
C LEU A 654 29.43 -32.58 8.60
N GLU A 655 30.51 -32.54 9.39
CA GLU A 655 31.41 -33.68 9.59
C GLU A 655 30.68 -34.94 10.07
N LYS A 656 29.78 -34.82 11.05
CA LYS A 656 29.06 -35.97 11.62
C LYS A 656 28.13 -36.61 10.60
N VAL A 657 27.47 -35.79 9.77
CA VAL A 657 26.58 -36.22 8.68
C VAL A 657 27.36 -36.90 7.56
N HIS A 658 28.52 -36.36 7.17
CA HIS A 658 29.30 -36.84 6.02
C HIS A 658 30.23 -38.03 6.34
N ARG A 659 30.35 -38.43 7.62
CA ARG A 659 30.95 -39.71 8.02
C ARG A 659 30.10 -40.95 7.66
N HIS A 660 28.85 -40.77 7.26
CA HIS A 660 27.98 -41.86 6.82
C HIS A 660 28.35 -42.30 5.39
N GLU A 661 28.50 -43.60 5.14
CA GLU A 661 29.02 -44.18 3.87
C GLU A 661 28.32 -43.67 2.60
N ARG A 662 27.02 -43.35 2.69
CA ARG A 662 26.24 -42.80 1.54
C ARG A 662 26.47 -41.31 1.27
N ARG A 663 27.26 -40.62 2.09
CA ARG A 663 27.45 -39.15 2.10
C ARG A 663 28.93 -38.73 2.07
N THR A 664 29.87 -39.67 2.09
CA THR A 664 31.32 -39.37 2.07
C THR A 664 31.81 -38.69 0.80
N ASN A 665 31.01 -38.78 -0.27
CA ASN A 665 31.37 -38.31 -1.61
C ASN A 665 30.64 -37.02 -2.01
N HIS A 666 29.80 -36.46 -1.13
CA HIS A 666 29.15 -35.18 -1.41
C HIS A 666 30.16 -34.03 -1.40
N GLU A 667 29.83 -32.91 -2.06
CA GLU A 667 30.62 -31.68 -2.05
C GLU A 667 29.90 -30.53 -1.31
N PRO A 668 30.18 -30.30 -0.01
CA PRO A 668 29.68 -29.13 0.71
C PRO A 668 30.33 -27.83 0.23
N LYS A 669 29.52 -26.78 0.13
CA LYS A 669 29.95 -25.41 -0.20
C LYS A 669 29.84 -24.52 1.04
N GLU A 670 30.82 -23.66 1.26
CA GLU A 670 30.80 -22.64 2.32
C GLU A 670 29.73 -21.57 2.03
N LEU A 671 29.03 -21.13 3.08
CA LEU A 671 28.04 -20.06 3.03
C LEU A 671 28.69 -18.72 3.42
N VAL A 672 28.38 -17.67 2.68
CA VAL A 672 28.69 -16.30 3.13
C VAL A 672 27.70 -15.94 4.22
N VAL A 673 28.19 -15.77 5.46
CA VAL A 673 27.37 -15.26 6.57
C VAL A 673 27.76 -13.82 6.87
N PRO A 674 26.81 -12.87 6.97
CA PRO A 674 27.10 -11.51 7.37
C PRO A 674 27.71 -11.47 8.78
N MET A 675 28.82 -10.73 8.94
CA MET A 675 29.65 -10.69 10.16
C MET A 675 28.84 -10.42 11.44
N GLU A 676 27.74 -9.68 11.33
CA GLU A 676 26.81 -9.35 12.41
C GLU A 676 26.19 -10.60 13.05
N PHE A 677 25.78 -11.59 12.24
CA PHE A 677 25.25 -12.87 12.74
C PHE A 677 26.33 -13.78 13.29
N THR A 678 27.55 -13.72 12.74
CA THR A 678 28.73 -14.43 13.28
C THR A 678 29.08 -13.97 14.70
N ILE A 679 28.87 -12.68 15.01
CA ILE A 679 29.10 -12.11 16.35
C ILE A 679 27.95 -12.45 17.33
N LEU A 680 26.72 -12.56 16.85
CA LEU A 680 25.51 -12.79 17.67
C LEU A 680 25.10 -14.27 17.79
N GLN A 681 25.87 -15.21 17.21
CA GLN A 681 25.60 -16.65 17.10
C GLN A 681 25.26 -17.37 18.42
N GLU A 682 25.68 -16.85 19.57
CA GLU A 682 25.40 -17.43 20.90
C GLU A 682 24.23 -16.78 21.65
N GLN A 683 23.65 -15.68 21.14
CA GLN A 683 22.73 -14.81 21.89
C GLN A 683 21.35 -14.66 21.23
N CYS A 684 21.27 -14.83 19.90
CA CYS A 684 20.02 -14.74 19.14
C CYS A 684 19.77 -16.03 18.34
N PRO A 685 18.51 -16.49 18.21
CA PRO A 685 18.16 -17.48 17.19
C PRO A 685 18.36 -16.90 15.79
N VAL A 686 18.59 -17.77 14.80
CA VAL A 686 18.63 -17.36 13.38
C VAL A 686 17.23 -16.91 12.96
N PRO A 687 17.05 -15.69 12.43
CA PRO A 687 15.74 -15.22 11.99
C PRO A 687 15.26 -15.99 10.75
N ARG A 688 13.98 -16.35 10.72
CA ARG A 688 13.29 -16.85 9.52
C ARG A 688 12.51 -15.70 8.87
N LEU A 689 12.37 -15.75 7.55
CA LEU A 689 11.81 -14.70 6.70
C LEU A 689 10.60 -15.25 5.95
N TYR A 690 9.42 -14.66 6.18
CA TYR A 690 8.14 -15.17 5.66
C TYR A 690 7.46 -14.15 4.74
N LEU A 691 6.78 -14.66 3.71
CA LEU A 691 5.87 -13.91 2.86
C LEU A 691 4.43 -14.46 3.03
N GLU A 692 3.46 -13.57 3.21
CA GLU A 692 2.05 -13.90 3.36
C GLU A 692 1.39 -14.07 1.98
N LEU A 693 0.62 -15.14 1.78
CA LEU A 693 -0.21 -15.31 0.58
C LEU A 693 -1.35 -14.28 0.58
N SER A 694 -1.37 -13.38 -0.41
CA SER A 694 -2.36 -12.30 -0.53
C SER A 694 -3.46 -12.60 -1.56
N ALA A 695 -3.12 -13.31 -2.64
CA ALA A 695 -4.06 -13.69 -3.69
C ALA A 695 -3.64 -14.96 -4.44
N VAL A 696 -4.62 -15.66 -5.03
CA VAL A 696 -4.42 -16.73 -6.01
C VAL A 696 -5.31 -16.47 -7.22
N VAL A 697 -4.71 -16.29 -8.39
CA VAL A 697 -5.41 -16.27 -9.68
C VAL A 697 -5.54 -17.71 -10.17
N CYS A 698 -6.72 -18.10 -10.64
CA CYS A 698 -7.02 -19.46 -11.11
C CYS A 698 -7.59 -19.48 -12.53
N ILE A 699 -7.28 -20.54 -13.28
CA ILE A 699 -7.89 -20.87 -14.57
C ILE A 699 -8.12 -22.39 -14.71
N GLU A 700 -9.37 -22.76 -15.02
CA GLU A 700 -9.75 -24.14 -15.34
C GLU A 700 -9.50 -24.45 -16.82
N THR A 701 -9.94 -23.56 -17.73
CA THR A 701 -9.85 -23.73 -19.19
C THR A 701 -9.57 -22.45 -19.97
N SER A 702 -10.46 -21.45 -19.88
CA SER A 702 -10.38 -20.18 -20.63
C SER A 702 -11.08 -19.01 -19.92
N HIS A 703 -11.17 -19.06 -18.59
CA HIS A 703 -11.80 -18.01 -17.79
C HIS A 703 -11.04 -17.84 -16.47
N TYR A 704 -10.43 -16.67 -16.30
CA TYR A 704 -9.67 -16.32 -15.11
C TYR A 704 -10.57 -15.78 -14.01
N VAL A 705 -10.33 -16.25 -12.80
CA VAL A 705 -10.95 -15.81 -11.56
C VAL A 705 -9.86 -15.68 -10.50
N CYS A 706 -10.17 -15.09 -9.35
CA CYS A 706 -9.21 -15.12 -8.24
C CYS A 706 -9.87 -15.27 -6.87
N PHE A 707 -9.02 -15.68 -5.93
CA PHE A 707 -9.29 -15.70 -4.50
C PHE A 707 -8.34 -14.70 -3.84
N VAL A 708 -8.85 -13.82 -2.99
CA VAL A 708 -8.05 -12.76 -2.36
C VAL A 708 -8.30 -12.72 -0.85
N LYS A 709 -7.22 -12.42 -0.11
CA LYS A 709 -7.24 -12.28 1.34
C LYS A 709 -7.69 -10.86 1.70
N CYS A 710 -8.76 -10.73 2.48
CA CYS A 710 -9.46 -9.46 2.70
C CYS A 710 -8.89 -8.62 3.87
N GLY A 711 -7.66 -8.92 4.29
CA GLY A 711 -6.95 -8.32 5.41
C GLY A 711 -5.62 -9.04 5.67
N SER A 712 -4.91 -8.64 6.74
CA SER A 712 -3.61 -9.20 7.14
C SER A 712 -3.74 -10.17 8.33
N GLY A 713 -2.83 -11.14 8.42
CA GLY A 713 -2.80 -12.17 9.47
C GLY A 713 -3.49 -13.46 9.04
N SER A 714 -3.19 -14.59 9.71
CA SER A 714 -3.71 -15.93 9.35
C SER A 714 -5.24 -15.95 9.21
N GLU A 715 -5.93 -15.38 10.19
CA GLU A 715 -7.40 -15.39 10.33
C GLU A 715 -8.14 -14.41 9.40
N ALA A 716 -7.44 -13.69 8.52
CA ALA A 716 -8.10 -12.75 7.63
C ALA A 716 -8.97 -13.49 6.61
N PRO A 717 -10.25 -13.11 6.45
CA PRO A 717 -11.20 -13.88 5.66
C PRO A 717 -10.90 -13.76 4.15
N TRP A 718 -11.23 -14.80 3.40
CA TRP A 718 -11.02 -14.85 1.95
C TRP A 718 -12.31 -14.58 1.18
N CYS A 719 -12.21 -13.97 0.00
CA CYS A 719 -13.30 -13.95 -0.97
C CYS A 719 -12.85 -14.43 -2.35
N PHE A 720 -13.74 -15.15 -3.01
CA PHE A 720 -13.72 -15.44 -4.43
C PHE A 720 -14.24 -14.23 -5.22
N PHE A 721 -13.69 -14.01 -6.41
CA PHE A 721 -14.14 -13.00 -7.37
C PHE A 721 -14.17 -13.56 -8.79
N ASP A 722 -15.30 -13.33 -9.47
CA ASP A 722 -15.49 -13.64 -10.89
C ASP A 722 -16.11 -12.40 -11.60
N SER A 723 -15.43 -11.91 -12.64
CA SER A 723 -15.82 -10.70 -13.36
C SER A 723 -17.02 -10.91 -14.31
N MET A 724 -17.41 -12.16 -14.56
CA MET A 724 -18.47 -12.56 -15.49
C MET A 724 -19.42 -13.61 -14.91
N ALA A 725 -19.58 -13.63 -13.57
CA ALA A 725 -20.38 -14.60 -12.82
C ALA A 725 -21.83 -14.78 -13.28
N ASP A 726 -22.45 -13.70 -13.79
CA ASP A 726 -23.83 -13.67 -14.28
C ASP A 726 -23.95 -12.69 -15.47
N ARG A 727 -25.01 -12.75 -16.27
CA ARG A 727 -25.20 -11.91 -17.46
C ARG A 727 -26.65 -11.45 -17.61
N LYS A 728 -26.84 -10.14 -17.76
CA LYS A 728 -28.13 -9.52 -18.01
C LYS A 728 -28.31 -9.18 -19.49
N GLY A 729 -29.21 -9.90 -20.15
CA GLY A 729 -29.55 -9.70 -21.56
C GLY A 729 -28.65 -10.47 -22.53
N GLU A 730 -29.08 -10.51 -23.79
CA GLU A 730 -28.48 -11.34 -24.85
C GLU A 730 -27.32 -10.61 -25.56
N GLN A 731 -27.51 -10.19 -26.82
CA GLN A 731 -26.46 -9.62 -27.67
C GLN A 731 -25.97 -8.26 -27.12
N ASN A 732 -26.88 -7.34 -26.84
CA ASN A 732 -26.58 -6.05 -26.17
C ASN A 732 -26.56 -6.19 -24.63
N GLY A 733 -26.37 -7.42 -24.11
CA GLY A 733 -26.32 -7.71 -22.69
C GLY A 733 -24.97 -7.41 -22.06
N TYR A 734 -24.98 -7.16 -20.74
CA TYR A 734 -23.79 -6.91 -19.93
C TYR A 734 -23.59 -7.98 -18.86
N ASN A 735 -22.33 -8.26 -18.53
CA ASN A 735 -21.98 -9.17 -17.46
C ASN A 735 -22.13 -8.47 -16.09
N ILE A 736 -22.36 -9.27 -15.05
CA ILE A 736 -22.46 -8.86 -13.66
C ILE A 736 -21.32 -9.55 -12.91
N PRO A 737 -20.39 -8.79 -12.30
CA PRO A 737 -19.36 -9.37 -11.47
C PRO A 737 -19.90 -9.70 -10.08
N GLU A 738 -19.34 -10.72 -9.43
CA GLU A 738 -19.74 -11.17 -8.11
C GLU A 738 -18.52 -11.46 -7.23
N MET A 739 -18.63 -11.08 -5.95
CA MET A 739 -17.68 -11.46 -4.90
C MET A 739 -18.38 -12.40 -3.92
N VAL A 740 -17.80 -13.55 -3.61
CA VAL A 740 -18.40 -14.58 -2.72
C VAL A 740 -17.47 -14.80 -1.51
N PRO A 741 -17.98 -14.83 -0.27
CA PRO A 741 -17.14 -15.10 0.90
C PRO A 741 -16.75 -16.59 0.99
N CYS A 742 -15.50 -16.86 1.32
CA CYS A 742 -14.92 -18.21 1.40
C CYS A 742 -14.36 -18.46 2.81
N PRO A 743 -15.22 -18.70 3.83
CA PRO A 743 -14.79 -18.81 5.23
C PRO A 743 -14.05 -20.12 5.54
N ASP A 744 -14.14 -21.13 4.67
CA ASP A 744 -13.48 -22.44 4.78
C ASP A 744 -12.05 -22.45 4.22
N PHE A 745 -11.60 -21.37 3.58
CA PHE A 745 -10.29 -21.31 2.92
C PHE A 745 -9.09 -21.41 3.87
N PRO A 746 -9.07 -20.77 5.06
CA PRO A 746 -7.99 -20.99 6.02
C PRO A 746 -7.83 -22.47 6.40
N TYR A 747 -8.92 -23.23 6.47
CA TYR A 747 -8.87 -24.68 6.69
C TYR A 747 -8.29 -25.42 5.47
N TRP A 748 -8.76 -25.19 4.25
CA TRP A 748 -8.22 -25.90 3.06
C TRP A 748 -6.74 -25.60 2.76
N LEU A 749 -6.21 -24.51 3.31
CA LEU A 749 -4.80 -24.12 3.19
C LEU A 749 -3.94 -24.51 4.41
N SER A 750 -4.55 -25.00 5.49
CA SER A 750 -3.87 -25.51 6.70
C SER A 750 -3.26 -26.91 6.50
N GLU A 751 -2.49 -27.39 7.47
CA GLU A 751 -2.00 -28.77 7.47
C GLU A 751 -3.13 -29.78 7.68
N GLU A 752 -4.12 -29.48 8.50
CA GLU A 752 -5.32 -30.30 8.68
C GLU A 752 -6.08 -30.45 7.36
N GLY A 753 -6.19 -29.35 6.60
CA GLY A 753 -6.71 -29.35 5.23
C GLY A 753 -5.88 -30.23 4.29
N GLY A 754 -4.56 -30.06 4.27
CA GLY A 754 -3.64 -30.86 3.43
C GLY A 754 -3.67 -32.36 3.72
N ASN A 755 -3.77 -32.74 4.99
CA ASN A 755 -3.95 -34.12 5.41
C ASN A 755 -5.29 -34.68 4.92
N CYS A 756 -6.39 -33.94 5.12
CA CYS A 756 -7.72 -34.31 4.61
C CYS A 756 -7.75 -34.44 3.07
N LEU A 757 -7.07 -33.53 2.36
CA LEU A 757 -6.92 -33.55 0.91
C LEU A 757 -6.15 -34.78 0.40
N THR A 758 -5.22 -35.29 1.20
CA THR A 758 -4.41 -36.49 0.89
C THR A 758 -5.22 -37.77 1.05
N GLU A 759 -6.19 -37.82 1.98
CA GLU A 759 -7.17 -38.91 2.10
C GLU A 759 -8.28 -38.84 1.03
N LEU A 760 -8.58 -37.63 0.51
CA LEU A 760 -9.62 -37.37 -0.49
C LEU A 760 -9.21 -37.81 -1.91
N THR A 761 -9.60 -39.04 -2.24
CA THR A 761 -9.39 -39.69 -3.55
C THR A 761 -10.36 -39.27 -4.65
N ASP A 762 -11.43 -38.52 -4.35
CA ASP A 762 -12.43 -38.06 -5.31
C ASP A 762 -12.75 -36.57 -5.11
N ASP A 763 -12.28 -35.75 -6.05
CA ASP A 763 -12.39 -34.28 -6.02
C ASP A 763 -13.83 -33.77 -6.15
N ARG A 764 -14.81 -34.64 -6.45
CA ARG A 764 -16.25 -34.29 -6.44
C ARG A 764 -16.80 -34.07 -5.04
N ASN A 765 -16.08 -34.49 -4.00
CA ASN A 765 -16.44 -34.27 -2.60
C ASN A 765 -15.92 -32.92 -2.06
N LEU A 766 -15.12 -32.17 -2.84
CA LEU A 766 -14.62 -30.86 -2.45
C LEU A 766 -15.66 -29.76 -2.70
N PRO A 767 -15.76 -28.73 -1.83
CA PRO A 767 -16.48 -27.50 -2.14
C PRO A 767 -15.99 -26.88 -3.45
N GLU A 768 -16.89 -26.28 -4.23
CA GLU A 768 -16.60 -25.76 -5.58
C GLU A 768 -15.42 -24.77 -5.57
N HIS A 769 -15.44 -23.81 -4.65
CA HIS A 769 -14.36 -22.83 -4.50
C HIS A 769 -13.03 -23.48 -4.06
N ALA A 770 -13.06 -24.44 -3.13
CA ALA A 770 -11.86 -25.15 -2.69
C ALA A 770 -11.23 -25.99 -3.82
N LYS A 771 -12.06 -26.71 -4.61
CA LYS A 771 -11.63 -27.40 -5.83
C LYS A 771 -10.99 -26.43 -6.82
N ARG A 772 -11.64 -25.29 -7.10
CA ARG A 772 -11.16 -24.27 -8.04
C ARG A 772 -9.95 -23.48 -7.53
N LEU A 773 -9.66 -23.50 -6.23
CA LEU A 773 -8.38 -23.06 -5.68
C LEU A 773 -7.28 -24.09 -5.97
N LEU A 774 -7.48 -25.34 -5.52
CA LEU A 774 -6.44 -26.38 -5.48
C LEU A 774 -6.12 -26.97 -6.85
N CYS A 775 -7.12 -27.15 -7.72
CA CYS A 775 -6.94 -27.69 -9.06
C CYS A 775 -6.60 -26.61 -10.11
N ASP A 776 -7.06 -25.38 -9.91
CA ASP A 776 -7.06 -24.35 -10.96
C ASP A 776 -6.10 -23.18 -10.70
N ALA A 777 -5.36 -23.18 -9.58
CA ALA A 777 -4.27 -22.22 -9.31
C ALA A 777 -3.32 -22.01 -10.50
N TYR A 778 -3.22 -20.75 -10.94
CA TYR A 778 -2.38 -20.28 -12.04
C TYR A 778 -1.19 -19.47 -11.53
N MET A 779 -1.47 -18.44 -10.72
CA MET A 779 -0.46 -17.60 -10.07
C MET A 779 -0.83 -17.40 -8.60
N CYS A 780 0.14 -17.59 -7.70
CA CYS A 780 0.04 -17.23 -6.28
C CYS A 780 0.83 -15.93 -6.04
N MET A 781 0.21 -14.94 -5.42
CA MET A 781 0.82 -13.64 -5.09
C MET A 781 1.11 -13.60 -3.59
N TYR A 782 2.37 -13.41 -3.24
CA TYR A 782 2.86 -13.29 -1.87
C TYR A 782 3.37 -11.88 -1.59
N GLN A 783 3.23 -11.43 -0.34
CA GLN A 783 3.65 -10.10 0.14
C GLN A 783 4.50 -10.21 1.41
N SER A 784 5.54 -9.37 1.54
CA SER A 784 6.29 -9.27 2.80
C SER A 784 5.55 -8.36 3.79
N PRO A 785 5.12 -8.85 4.97
CA PRO A 785 4.40 -8.03 5.95
C PRO A 785 5.20 -6.80 6.40
N ASP A 786 6.51 -6.95 6.57
CA ASP A 786 7.41 -5.91 7.05
C ASP A 786 7.74 -4.87 5.98
N VAL A 787 7.94 -5.30 4.73
CA VAL A 787 8.40 -4.42 3.63
C VAL A 787 7.25 -3.64 2.96
N MET A 788 5.98 -3.94 3.28
CA MET A 788 4.77 -3.27 2.74
C MET A 788 4.72 -1.74 2.90
N MET A 789 5.62 -1.12 3.68
CA MET A 789 5.67 0.33 3.95
C MET A 789 7.02 1.00 3.60
N TYR A 790 7.95 0.31 2.93
CA TYR A 790 9.35 0.77 2.75
C TYR A 790 9.82 0.99 1.31
N LYS A 791 8.92 0.98 0.33
CA LYS A 791 9.13 1.54 -1.01
C LYS A 791 7.99 2.48 -1.36
#